data_AF-L0ED18-F1
#
_entry.id   AF-L0ED18-F1
#
_cell.length_a   1.000
_cell.length_b   1.000
_cell.length_c   1.000
_cell.angle_alpha   90.00
_cell.angle_beta   90.00
_cell.angle_gamma   90.00
#
_symmetry.space_group_name_H-M   'P 1'
#
loop_
_entity.id
_entity.type
_entity.pdbx_description
1 polymer ?
#
loop_
_entity_poly.entity_id
_entity_poly.type
_entity_poly.pdbx_seq_one_letter_code
_entity_poly.pdbx_strand_id
1 'polypeptide(L)'
;MSKSSRFSRKHAVPVLLISAVVMAAVLILAFTHFSQTDRPEGGLPASADTGQDGATSDEDQVPVLKLVDPQASPATRSLFRYLQESRGKRILFGHQHATTEFIAVTGNPVQSDVHNATGDFPAIFGWDTLSIEGKEKPGISGNIEASRERLIEKMKEAHKLGGIIALSTHFPNFATGGNFYDTSVGAVEHILPGGSKNAEFNAMLDHVAYVANHLKDENGELIPILFRPFHEQNGSWFWWGARLTKTSDYIALYRYTVEYLRDRAGVRNFLYVFSPNGPFADDEKTYLATYPGDEYVDILGMDQYDNQDHPGTKGFLNGLARDLAMINRLADAKGKIAALAEFGYSPQGMKTRGNGDLAWFTKVLDAIKNDPDARRTAYMQTWANFSTNGNLFVPYKNAALLGDHELLPDFIAFYEDEYTAFAGDLSGVYDRKAEAAVKDPFLHIATPTAGTEVVDSAVIRARVLHAEPAEVTFAVRGLAEHQPMTLDADTGYYMAIWQPDKSRIGGNAIIEVKASLADGTVLEDAVEIPVGSGEPPVAELLHDFESSDEGWTINNDSGGIWNTAGAAGPEPSTDAASSGGSSLKADFQLGGGSFELARVGDVDLSGALALEARALVRLGESADAGNGVRAKLYVKTGDSWAWTDSGEKVLDEGGFVTLRFDLSNVGGLEAVRAIGLQILTDPDSKGTASIWLDEVTLYRPAAP
;
A
#
# COMPACT_ATOMS: atom_id res chain seq x y z
N MET A 1 -17.83 -19.96 -40.27
CA MET A 1 -18.79 -20.98 -39.83
C MET A 1 -18.05 -22.27 -39.54
N SER A 2 -17.80 -22.55 -38.27
CA SER A 2 -17.45 -23.86 -37.69
C SER A 2 -17.66 -23.69 -36.20
N LYS A 3 -18.88 -23.95 -35.73
CA LYS A 3 -19.25 -23.90 -34.31
C LYS A 3 -18.70 -25.16 -33.66
N SER A 4 -17.62 -25.04 -32.90
CA SER A 4 -17.21 -26.05 -31.92
C SER A 4 -18.05 -25.84 -30.66
N SER A 5 -19.12 -26.61 -30.52
CA SER A 5 -19.92 -26.66 -29.30
C SER A 5 -19.23 -27.55 -28.27
N ARG A 6 -18.78 -26.98 -27.15
CA ARG A 6 -18.27 -27.71 -25.97
C ARG A 6 -19.37 -28.60 -25.39
N PHE A 7 -19.15 -29.92 -25.41
CA PHE A 7 -19.98 -30.89 -24.69
C PHE A 7 -19.62 -30.91 -23.20
N SER A 8 -20.67 -31.01 -22.38
CA SER A 8 -20.71 -31.04 -20.91
C SER A 8 -19.66 -31.94 -20.24
N ARG A 9 -18.91 -31.39 -19.27
CA ARG A 9 -18.17 -32.12 -18.24
C ARG A 9 -19.18 -32.92 -17.38
N LYS A 10 -19.21 -34.25 -17.49
CA LYS A 10 -19.61 -35.21 -16.42
C LYS A 10 -19.44 -36.66 -16.87
N HIS A 11 -18.52 -37.35 -16.20
CA HIS A 11 -18.40 -38.80 -15.95
C HIS A 11 -18.24 -39.76 -17.14
N ALA A 12 -17.07 -40.38 -17.21
CA ALA A 12 -16.85 -41.66 -17.90
C ALA A 12 -16.30 -42.70 -16.91
N VAL A 13 -17.19 -43.44 -16.24
CA VAL A 13 -16.94 -44.78 -15.66
C VAL A 13 -18.28 -45.56 -15.74
N PRO A 14 -18.31 -46.85 -16.13
CA PRO A 14 -19.54 -47.50 -16.62
C PRO A 14 -20.48 -47.98 -15.51
N VAL A 15 -21.76 -48.01 -15.88
CA VAL A 15 -22.99 -48.29 -15.12
C VAL A 15 -23.09 -49.75 -14.63
N LEU A 16 -23.59 -49.93 -13.40
CA LEU A 16 -24.45 -51.05 -13.02
C LEU A 16 -25.71 -50.51 -12.29
N LEU A 17 -26.89 -50.90 -12.79
CA LEU A 17 -28.23 -50.50 -12.32
C LEU A 17 -28.56 -50.99 -10.90
N ILE A 18 -29.43 -50.26 -10.19
CA ILE A 18 -30.74 -50.73 -9.67
C ILE A 18 -31.56 -49.53 -9.11
N SER A 19 -32.88 -49.57 -9.34
CA SER A 19 -33.91 -48.53 -9.18
C SER A 19 -34.73 -48.60 -7.87
N ALA A 20 -35.52 -47.54 -7.60
CA ALA A 20 -36.82 -47.41 -6.85
C ALA A 20 -36.76 -46.32 -5.74
N VAL A 21 -37.44 -45.15 -5.75
CA VAL A 21 -38.85 -44.66 -5.90
C VAL A 21 -39.71 -44.68 -4.61
N VAL A 22 -40.45 -43.56 -4.39
CA VAL A 22 -41.71 -43.27 -3.60
C VAL A 22 -41.50 -42.45 -2.29
N MET A 23 -41.90 -41.16 -2.19
CA MET A 23 -43.23 -40.52 -1.89
C MET A 23 -43.74 -40.79 -0.44
N ALA A 24 -44.43 -39.93 0.34
CA ALA A 24 -45.20 -38.69 0.17
C ALA A 24 -45.47 -38.02 1.56
N ALA A 25 -46.14 -36.87 1.55
CA ALA A 25 -46.35 -35.89 2.63
C ALA A 25 -47.69 -36.02 3.41
N VAL A 26 -47.90 -35.01 4.30
CA VAL A 26 -49.17 -34.36 4.77
C VAL A 26 -49.63 -34.68 6.21
N LEU A 27 -49.70 -33.67 7.11
CA LEU A 27 -50.97 -33.03 7.58
C LEU A 27 -50.77 -31.89 8.60
N ILE A 28 -51.67 -30.90 8.49
CA ILE A 28 -51.84 -29.65 9.26
C ILE A 28 -52.88 -29.84 10.38
N LEU A 29 -52.76 -29.13 11.51
CA LEU A 29 -53.92 -28.60 12.25
C LEU A 29 -53.56 -27.46 13.22
N ALA A 30 -54.41 -26.44 13.21
CA ALA A 30 -54.32 -25.15 13.88
C ALA A 30 -55.01 -25.13 15.27
N PHE A 31 -54.65 -24.17 16.12
CA PHE A 31 -55.55 -23.57 17.12
C PHE A 31 -55.19 -22.10 17.39
N THR A 32 -56.23 -21.29 17.57
CA THR A 32 -56.23 -19.83 17.70
C THR A 32 -56.58 -19.35 19.13
N HIS A 33 -56.08 -18.14 19.45
CA HIS A 33 -56.59 -17.08 20.36
C HIS A 33 -56.38 -17.18 21.89
N PHE A 34 -55.67 -16.19 22.46
CA PHE A 34 -56.23 -15.20 23.41
C PHE A 34 -55.31 -13.95 23.62
N SER A 35 -55.91 -12.90 24.18
CA SER A 35 -55.66 -11.44 24.07
C SER A 35 -54.48 -10.76 24.81
N GLN A 36 -54.09 -9.60 24.25
CA GLN A 36 -53.68 -8.29 24.82
C GLN A 36 -53.10 -8.21 26.26
N THR A 37 -51.93 -7.58 26.43
CA THR A 37 -51.73 -6.14 26.82
C THR A 37 -50.23 -5.79 26.96
N ASP A 38 -49.94 -4.52 26.66
CA ASP A 38 -48.80 -3.68 27.10
C ASP A 38 -47.38 -3.84 26.50
N ARG A 39 -46.96 -2.75 25.83
CA ARG A 39 -45.59 -2.28 25.54
C ARG A 39 -45.17 -1.34 26.71
N PRO A 40 -43.87 -1.09 27.01
CA PRO A 40 -42.92 -0.68 25.96
C PRO A 40 -41.41 -1.01 26.17
N GLU A 41 -40.68 -0.68 25.10
CA GLU A 41 -39.23 -0.40 24.98
C GLU A 41 -38.22 -1.57 24.90
N GLY A 42 -37.40 -1.51 23.83
CA GLY A 42 -36.15 -2.24 23.67
C GLY A 42 -36.14 -3.24 22.53
N GLY A 43 -35.66 -2.85 21.34
CA GLY A 43 -35.50 -3.78 20.22
C GLY A 43 -34.59 -3.27 19.11
N LEU A 44 -33.39 -3.85 19.06
CA LEU A 44 -32.53 -4.00 17.87
C LEU A 44 -33.34 -4.50 16.67
N PRO A 45 -33.01 -4.16 15.41
CA PRO A 45 -33.57 -4.88 14.28
C PRO A 45 -32.62 -6.00 13.84
N ALA A 46 -33.11 -7.23 13.93
CA ALA A 46 -32.64 -8.35 13.14
C ALA A 46 -33.85 -9.03 12.46
N SER A 47 -33.71 -9.17 11.15
CA SER A 47 -34.30 -10.18 10.27
C SER A 47 -35.78 -10.10 9.83
N ALA A 48 -35.91 -10.19 8.50
CA ALA A 48 -36.95 -10.83 7.71
C ALA A 48 -38.39 -10.30 7.78
N ASP A 49 -38.81 -9.64 6.70
CA ASP A 49 -40.16 -9.82 6.18
C ASP A 49 -40.13 -10.29 4.72
N THR A 50 -41.04 -11.22 4.49
CA THR A 50 -41.35 -12.03 3.33
C THR A 50 -42.06 -11.22 2.23
N GLY A 51 -41.72 -11.51 0.98
CA GLY A 51 -42.07 -10.70 -0.19
C GLY A 51 -43.54 -10.72 -0.63
N GLN A 52 -43.85 -9.76 -1.51
CA GLN A 52 -44.60 -10.00 -2.74
C GLN A 52 -44.43 -8.85 -3.74
N ASP A 53 -43.62 -9.13 -4.76
CA ASP A 53 -43.90 -8.95 -6.19
C ASP A 53 -44.44 -7.60 -6.68
N GLY A 54 -43.50 -6.68 -6.93
CA GLY A 54 -43.55 -5.74 -8.04
C GLY A 54 -42.41 -6.04 -8.99
N ALA A 55 -42.54 -7.10 -9.80
CA ALA A 55 -41.60 -7.41 -10.88
C ALA A 55 -41.72 -6.36 -11.99
N THR A 56 -41.03 -5.24 -11.84
CA THR A 56 -40.58 -4.43 -12.98
C THR A 56 -39.21 -4.93 -13.38
N SER A 57 -39.10 -5.44 -14.59
CA SER A 57 -37.87 -5.89 -15.23
C SER A 57 -36.84 -4.76 -15.30
N ASP A 58 -35.80 -4.83 -14.45
CA ASP A 58 -34.61 -3.96 -14.48
C ASP A 58 -33.67 -4.23 -15.69
N GLU A 59 -34.10 -4.98 -16.70
CA GLU A 59 -33.25 -5.41 -17.83
C GLU A 59 -32.85 -4.28 -18.81
N ASP A 60 -33.42 -3.08 -18.68
CA ASP A 60 -33.17 -1.95 -19.61
C ASP A 60 -32.29 -0.81 -19.06
N GLN A 61 -31.86 -0.83 -17.79
CA GLN A 61 -30.98 0.22 -17.27
C GLN A 61 -29.49 -0.12 -17.44
N VAL A 62 -28.78 0.71 -18.20
CA VAL A 62 -27.31 0.64 -18.34
C VAL A 62 -26.68 1.05 -17.00
N PRO A 63 -25.87 0.18 -16.35
CA PRO A 63 -25.26 0.52 -15.07
C PRO A 63 -24.34 1.74 -15.16
N VAL A 64 -24.38 2.58 -14.13
CA VAL A 64 -23.52 3.76 -13.97
C VAL A 64 -22.38 3.42 -13.00
N LEU A 65 -21.13 3.55 -13.47
CA LEU A 65 -19.91 3.15 -12.76
C LEU A 65 -19.14 4.35 -12.22
N LYS A 66 -18.65 4.27 -10.98
CA LYS A 66 -17.78 5.29 -10.38
C LYS A 66 -16.32 5.00 -10.73
N LEU A 67 -15.89 5.42 -11.92
CA LEU A 67 -14.52 5.27 -12.40
C LEU A 67 -13.67 6.49 -12.10
N VAL A 68 -12.36 6.31 -11.96
CA VAL A 68 -11.37 7.40 -11.87
C VAL A 68 -11.39 8.29 -13.10
N ASP A 69 -11.56 7.69 -14.28
CA ASP A 69 -11.74 8.42 -15.54
C ASP A 69 -13.21 8.43 -15.97
N PRO A 70 -13.94 9.56 -15.80
CA PRO A 70 -15.31 9.67 -16.26
C PRO A 70 -15.44 9.65 -17.79
N GLN A 71 -14.32 9.78 -18.52
CA GLN A 71 -14.25 9.69 -19.98
C GLN A 71 -13.66 8.36 -20.47
N ALA A 72 -13.55 7.36 -19.59
CA ALA A 72 -13.00 6.05 -19.94
C ALA A 72 -13.68 5.44 -21.18
N SER A 73 -12.88 4.80 -22.02
CA SER A 73 -13.35 4.15 -23.24
C SER A 73 -14.45 3.11 -22.96
N PRO A 74 -15.34 2.80 -23.91
CA PRO A 74 -16.36 1.77 -23.73
C PRO A 74 -15.79 0.43 -23.26
N ALA A 75 -14.67 -0.02 -23.84
CA ALA A 75 -14.00 -1.26 -23.46
C ALA A 75 -13.48 -1.21 -22.02
N THR A 76 -12.99 -0.06 -21.55
CA THR A 76 -12.49 0.12 -20.17
C THR A 76 -13.61 0.10 -19.15
N ARG A 77 -14.72 0.77 -19.44
CA ARG A 77 -15.96 0.67 -18.66
C ARG A 77 -16.49 -0.77 -18.60
N SER A 78 -16.46 -1.46 -19.75
CA SER A 78 -16.83 -2.87 -19.84
C SER A 78 -15.93 -3.75 -18.98
N LEU A 79 -14.61 -3.55 -19.01
CA LEU A 79 -13.66 -4.31 -18.20
C LEU A 79 -13.94 -4.13 -16.71
N PHE A 80 -14.14 -2.90 -16.23
CA PHE A 80 -14.48 -2.67 -14.84
C PHE A 80 -15.76 -3.41 -14.45
N ARG A 81 -16.81 -3.30 -15.28
CA ARG A 81 -18.07 -4.02 -15.07
C ARG A 81 -17.87 -5.54 -15.07
N TYR A 82 -17.08 -6.07 -15.99
CA TYR A 82 -16.75 -7.50 -16.07
C TYR A 82 -16.10 -7.98 -14.78
N LEU A 83 -15.09 -7.24 -14.30
CA LEU A 83 -14.38 -7.57 -13.08
C LEU A 83 -15.34 -7.54 -11.89
N GLN A 84 -16.14 -6.48 -11.75
CA GLN A 84 -17.15 -6.36 -10.68
C GLN A 84 -18.16 -7.53 -10.68
N GLU A 85 -18.66 -7.93 -11.86
CA GLU A 85 -19.62 -9.03 -11.99
C GLU A 85 -18.99 -10.42 -11.82
N SER A 86 -17.67 -10.55 -11.95
CA SER A 86 -16.92 -11.80 -11.76
C SER A 86 -16.63 -12.11 -10.30
N ARG A 87 -16.53 -11.07 -9.45
CA ARG A 87 -16.25 -11.18 -8.01
C ARG A 87 -17.18 -12.18 -7.33
N GLY A 88 -16.61 -13.14 -6.61
CA GLY A 88 -17.34 -14.17 -5.86
C GLY A 88 -17.79 -15.39 -6.69
N LYS A 89 -17.69 -15.31 -8.03
CA LYS A 89 -18.02 -16.40 -8.96
C LYS A 89 -16.76 -17.13 -9.46
N ARG A 90 -15.68 -16.39 -9.62
CA ARG A 90 -14.38 -16.86 -10.09
C ARG A 90 -13.28 -15.86 -9.69
N ILE A 91 -12.04 -16.33 -9.64
CA ILE A 91 -10.85 -15.50 -9.53
C ILE A 91 -10.01 -15.67 -10.79
N LEU A 92 -9.70 -14.55 -11.46
CA LEU A 92 -8.90 -14.57 -12.68
C LEU A 92 -7.44 -14.78 -12.33
N PHE A 93 -6.79 -15.76 -12.97
CA PHE A 93 -5.36 -16.00 -12.78
C PHE A 93 -4.53 -15.12 -13.74
N GLY A 94 -3.54 -14.42 -13.18
CA GLY A 94 -2.58 -13.60 -13.91
C GLY A 94 -1.15 -14.09 -13.80
N HIS A 95 -0.34 -13.80 -14.82
CA HIS A 95 1.10 -14.07 -14.80
C HIS A 95 1.88 -12.92 -15.46
N GLN A 96 2.85 -12.37 -14.73
CA GLN A 96 3.77 -11.36 -15.24
C GLN A 96 4.70 -11.95 -16.32
N HIS A 97 4.97 -11.20 -17.39
CA HIS A 97 5.76 -11.62 -18.55
C HIS A 97 5.33 -12.96 -19.17
N ALA A 98 4.04 -13.29 -19.11
CA ALA A 98 3.52 -14.63 -19.44
C ALA A 98 3.89 -15.17 -20.83
N THR A 99 4.19 -14.29 -21.79
CA THR A 99 4.58 -14.67 -23.16
C THR A 99 5.96 -14.15 -23.59
N THR A 100 6.69 -13.52 -22.67
CA THR A 100 8.00 -12.93 -22.92
C THR A 100 9.11 -13.57 -22.09
N GLU A 101 8.77 -14.16 -20.94
CA GLU A 101 9.68 -14.92 -20.10
C GLU A 101 9.09 -16.29 -19.77
N PHE A 102 9.86 -17.35 -20.05
CA PHE A 102 9.43 -18.73 -19.94
C PHE A 102 10.64 -19.65 -19.81
N ILE A 103 10.52 -20.68 -18.99
CA ILE A 103 11.54 -21.72 -18.78
C ILE A 103 11.42 -22.80 -19.84
N ALA A 104 10.20 -23.28 -20.12
CA ALA A 104 9.96 -24.34 -21.07
C ALA A 104 9.69 -23.77 -22.47
N VAL A 105 10.64 -23.95 -23.38
CA VAL A 105 10.46 -23.63 -24.80
C VAL A 105 9.80 -24.80 -25.52
N THR A 106 8.69 -24.54 -26.21
CA THR A 106 7.94 -25.55 -26.97
C THR A 106 7.83 -25.16 -28.45
N GLY A 107 7.21 -26.02 -29.28
CA GLY A 107 6.94 -25.71 -30.69
C GLY A 107 5.76 -24.74 -30.91
N ASN A 108 5.15 -24.21 -29.84
CA ASN A 108 4.00 -23.31 -29.94
C ASN A 108 4.40 -21.96 -30.55
N PRO A 109 3.53 -21.33 -31.38
CA PRO A 109 3.84 -20.03 -31.96
C PRO A 109 3.93 -18.92 -30.91
N VAL A 110 3.13 -19.03 -29.84
CA VAL A 110 3.21 -18.19 -28.65
C VAL A 110 3.70 -19.05 -27.49
N GLN A 111 4.82 -18.65 -26.89
CA GLN A 111 5.41 -19.34 -25.75
C GLN A 111 4.73 -18.88 -24.46
N SER A 112 4.46 -19.79 -23.53
CA SER A 112 4.02 -19.46 -22.17
C SER A 112 4.12 -20.70 -21.30
N ASP A 113 4.76 -20.59 -20.13
CA ASP A 113 4.83 -21.70 -19.17
C ASP A 113 3.44 -22.10 -18.67
N VAL A 114 2.52 -21.14 -18.52
CA VAL A 114 1.11 -21.39 -18.14
C VAL A 114 0.43 -22.26 -19.20
N HIS A 115 0.54 -21.88 -20.47
CA HIS A 115 -0.05 -22.65 -21.58
C HIS A 115 0.62 -24.01 -21.74
N ASN A 116 1.93 -24.09 -21.59
CA ASN A 116 2.64 -25.36 -21.63
C ASN A 116 2.16 -26.30 -20.50
N ALA A 117 1.96 -25.78 -19.29
CA ALA A 117 1.48 -26.53 -18.13
C ALA A 117 0.02 -27.00 -18.30
N THR A 118 -0.89 -26.09 -18.65
CA THR A 118 -2.35 -26.25 -18.51
C THR A 118 -3.09 -26.45 -19.82
N GLY A 119 -2.50 -26.03 -20.95
CA GLY A 119 -3.17 -25.94 -22.25
C GLY A 119 -3.99 -24.65 -22.47
N ASP A 120 -3.94 -23.69 -21.54
CA ASP A 120 -4.59 -22.37 -21.66
C ASP A 120 -3.64 -21.24 -21.21
N PHE A 121 -3.92 -20.01 -21.63
CA PHE A 121 -3.17 -18.82 -21.23
C PHE A 121 -3.73 -18.21 -19.95
N PRO A 122 -2.96 -17.43 -19.16
CA PRO A 122 -3.51 -16.73 -18.01
C PRO A 122 -4.61 -15.75 -18.45
N ALA A 123 -5.61 -15.52 -17.60
CA ALA A 123 -6.64 -14.51 -17.87
C ALA A 123 -6.06 -13.09 -17.88
N ILE A 124 -5.01 -12.83 -17.09
CA ILE A 124 -4.32 -11.54 -17.03
C ILE A 124 -2.86 -11.71 -17.46
N PHE A 125 -2.41 -10.85 -18.37
CA PHE A 125 -1.05 -10.78 -18.86
C PHE A 125 -0.40 -9.50 -18.32
N GLY A 126 0.57 -9.69 -17.44
CA GLY A 126 1.30 -8.58 -16.81
C GLY A 126 2.58 -8.21 -17.56
N TRP A 127 2.86 -6.91 -17.63
CA TRP A 127 4.16 -6.35 -18.01
C TRP A 127 4.54 -5.21 -17.07
N ASP A 128 5.78 -4.74 -17.19
CA ASP A 128 6.26 -3.56 -16.48
C ASP A 128 6.69 -2.45 -17.44
N THR A 129 6.62 -1.20 -16.99
CA THR A 129 7.28 -0.05 -17.63
C THR A 129 8.79 -0.23 -17.90
N LEU A 130 9.48 -1.14 -17.22
CA LEU A 130 10.86 -1.53 -17.58
C LEU A 130 10.95 -2.07 -19.02
N SER A 131 9.86 -2.62 -19.56
CA SER A 131 9.79 -2.98 -20.97
C SER A 131 9.83 -1.77 -21.90
N ILE A 132 9.27 -0.63 -21.49
CA ILE A 132 9.36 0.64 -22.21
C ILE A 132 10.80 1.15 -22.20
N GLU A 133 11.47 1.09 -21.05
CA GLU A 133 12.87 1.50 -20.91
C GLU A 133 13.87 0.59 -21.63
N GLY A 134 13.44 -0.55 -22.17
CA GLY A 134 14.32 -1.52 -22.80
C GLY A 134 15.12 -2.35 -21.80
N LYS A 135 14.73 -2.36 -20.52
CA LYS A 135 15.36 -3.11 -19.42
C LYS A 135 14.79 -4.52 -19.27
N GLU A 136 13.55 -4.72 -19.71
CA GLU A 136 12.89 -6.04 -19.76
C GLU A 136 12.34 -6.34 -21.14
N LYS A 137 12.12 -7.62 -21.44
CA LYS A 137 11.47 -8.04 -22.70
C LYS A 137 10.00 -7.58 -22.71
N PRO A 138 9.49 -7.13 -23.86
CA PRO A 138 10.07 -7.23 -25.19
C PRO A 138 10.93 -6.03 -25.60
N GLY A 139 11.27 -5.15 -24.65
CA GLY A 139 12.04 -3.94 -24.87
C GLY A 139 13.42 -4.17 -25.49
N ILE A 140 13.97 -3.10 -26.04
CA ILE A 140 15.29 -3.03 -26.67
C ILE A 140 16.15 -2.06 -25.88
N SER A 141 17.22 -2.57 -25.27
CA SER A 141 18.18 -1.75 -24.54
C SER A 141 18.66 -0.56 -25.36
N GLY A 142 18.55 0.64 -24.81
CA GLY A 142 18.99 1.89 -25.42
C GLY A 142 18.07 2.43 -26.52
N ASN A 143 16.87 1.87 -26.73
CA ASN A 143 15.92 2.35 -27.74
C ASN A 143 14.49 2.32 -27.20
N ILE A 144 14.08 3.40 -26.53
CA ILE A 144 12.77 3.51 -25.88
C ILE A 144 11.61 3.54 -26.89
N GLU A 145 11.82 4.11 -28.08
CA GLU A 145 10.82 4.17 -29.15
C GLU A 145 10.54 2.79 -29.75
N ALA A 146 11.56 1.99 -30.02
CA ALA A 146 11.34 0.62 -30.49
C ALA A 146 10.80 -0.28 -29.38
N SER A 147 11.16 -0.01 -28.13
CA SER A 147 10.70 -0.74 -26.95
C SER A 147 9.19 -0.60 -26.75
N ARG A 148 8.67 0.64 -26.77
CA ARG A 148 7.21 0.88 -26.67
C ARG A 148 6.43 0.22 -27.80
N GLU A 149 6.94 0.22 -29.03
CA GLU A 149 6.26 -0.45 -30.16
C GLU A 149 6.20 -1.97 -29.96
N ARG A 150 7.30 -2.60 -29.52
CA ARG A 150 7.30 -4.05 -29.22
C ARG A 150 6.39 -4.41 -28.06
N LEU A 151 6.32 -3.57 -27.04
CA LEU A 151 5.40 -3.77 -25.92
C LEU A 151 3.94 -3.70 -26.41
N ILE A 152 3.60 -2.71 -27.23
CA ILE A 152 2.28 -2.59 -27.87
C ILE A 152 1.96 -3.85 -28.68
N GLU A 153 2.89 -4.35 -29.49
CA GLU A 153 2.69 -5.58 -30.27
C GLU A 153 2.37 -6.79 -29.38
N LYS A 154 3.10 -6.97 -28.28
CA LYS A 154 2.89 -8.09 -27.35
C LYS A 154 1.60 -7.97 -26.55
N MET A 155 1.22 -6.76 -26.15
CA MET A 155 -0.08 -6.51 -25.50
C MET A 155 -1.25 -6.76 -26.48
N LYS A 156 -1.12 -6.40 -27.77
CA LYS A 156 -2.12 -6.75 -28.79
C LYS A 156 -2.22 -8.26 -29.00
N GLU A 157 -1.10 -8.98 -28.97
CA GLU A 157 -1.08 -10.45 -29.03
C GLU A 157 -1.84 -11.07 -27.85
N ALA A 158 -1.60 -10.62 -26.62
CA ALA A 158 -2.35 -11.07 -25.44
C ALA A 158 -3.84 -10.74 -25.51
N HIS A 159 -4.21 -9.55 -25.96
CA HIS A 159 -5.61 -9.19 -26.17
C HIS A 159 -6.30 -10.12 -27.18
N LYS A 160 -5.61 -10.50 -28.27
CA LYS A 160 -6.12 -11.47 -29.26
C LYS A 160 -6.29 -12.88 -28.71
N LEU A 161 -5.52 -13.25 -27.69
CA LEU A 161 -5.68 -14.49 -26.94
C LEU A 161 -6.87 -14.42 -25.95
N GLY A 162 -7.57 -13.28 -25.87
CA GLY A 162 -8.70 -13.05 -24.97
C GLY A 162 -8.29 -12.53 -23.59
N GLY A 163 -7.01 -12.21 -23.38
CA GLY A 163 -6.45 -11.79 -22.10
C GLY A 163 -6.67 -10.31 -21.76
N ILE A 164 -6.69 -10.04 -20.46
CA ILE A 164 -6.67 -8.69 -19.88
C ILE A 164 -5.23 -8.25 -19.67
N ILE A 165 -4.94 -6.98 -19.94
CA ILE A 165 -3.59 -6.42 -19.83
C ILE A 165 -3.40 -5.76 -18.48
N ALA A 166 -2.29 -6.05 -17.80
CA ALA A 166 -1.84 -5.33 -16.61
C ALA A 166 -0.44 -4.72 -16.84
N LEU A 167 -0.23 -3.52 -16.31
CA LEU A 167 1.04 -2.78 -16.42
C LEU A 167 1.45 -2.24 -15.06
N SER A 168 2.47 -2.83 -14.46
CA SER A 168 3.13 -2.35 -13.24
C SER A 168 4.21 -1.30 -13.58
N THR A 169 4.70 -0.62 -12.54
CA THR A 169 5.78 0.36 -12.69
C THR A 169 6.98 0.08 -11.79
N HIS A 170 8.16 -0.04 -12.38
CA HIS A 170 9.45 -0.04 -11.71
C HIS A 170 10.36 1.07 -12.27
N PHE A 171 9.91 2.32 -12.12
CA PHE A 171 10.59 3.51 -12.66
C PHE A 171 12.01 3.70 -12.08
N PRO A 172 12.92 4.32 -12.85
CA PRO A 172 14.26 4.64 -12.37
C PRO A 172 14.19 5.65 -11.22
N ASN A 173 15.21 5.66 -10.36
CA ASN A 173 15.36 6.75 -9.40
C ASN A 173 15.82 8.01 -10.16
N PHE A 174 14.93 8.98 -10.32
CA PHE A 174 15.20 10.20 -11.10
C PHE A 174 16.21 11.16 -10.44
N ALA A 175 16.42 11.03 -9.12
CA ALA A 175 17.40 11.85 -8.39
C ALA A 175 18.83 11.35 -8.64
N THR A 176 19.03 10.03 -8.67
CA THR A 176 20.36 9.41 -8.78
C THR A 176 20.69 8.89 -10.19
N GLY A 177 19.66 8.62 -11.01
CA GLY A 177 19.77 7.87 -12.26
C GLY A 177 19.82 6.34 -12.07
N GLY A 178 19.69 5.86 -10.83
CA GLY A 178 19.69 4.43 -10.49
C GLY A 178 18.40 3.70 -10.89
N ASN A 179 18.34 2.41 -10.56
CA ASN A 179 17.12 1.61 -10.75
C ASN A 179 16.13 1.84 -9.59
N PHE A 180 14.99 1.15 -9.64
CA PHE A 180 13.92 1.24 -8.64
C PHE A 180 14.35 0.79 -7.22
N TYR A 181 15.40 -0.04 -7.09
CA TYR A 181 15.98 -0.45 -5.80
C TYR A 181 17.02 0.55 -5.25
N ASP A 182 17.41 1.55 -6.02
CA ASP A 182 18.32 2.58 -5.52
C ASP A 182 17.59 3.49 -4.54
N THR A 183 17.72 3.18 -3.25
CA THR A 183 17.15 3.93 -2.13
C THR A 183 18.20 4.81 -1.43
N SER A 184 19.29 5.17 -2.13
CA SER A 184 20.31 6.06 -1.57
C SER A 184 19.80 7.50 -1.40
N VAL A 185 18.88 7.94 -2.27
CA VAL A 185 18.22 9.26 -2.21
C VAL A 185 16.73 9.10 -2.53
N GLY A 186 15.85 9.73 -1.74
CA GLY A 186 14.42 9.77 -2.02
C GLY A 186 14.13 10.61 -3.26
N ALA A 187 13.43 10.04 -4.26
CA ALA A 187 13.21 10.76 -5.52
C ALA A 187 11.91 11.59 -5.54
N VAL A 188 10.97 11.34 -4.63
CA VAL A 188 9.60 11.87 -4.72
C VAL A 188 9.56 13.39 -4.70
N GLU A 189 10.24 14.03 -3.74
CA GLU A 189 10.30 15.50 -3.66
C GLU A 189 10.89 16.15 -4.93
N HIS A 190 11.81 15.47 -5.61
CA HIS A 190 12.43 15.96 -6.82
C HIS A 190 11.51 15.84 -8.03
N ILE A 191 10.58 14.88 -8.06
CA ILE A 191 9.71 14.63 -9.22
C ILE A 191 8.30 15.22 -9.08
N LEU A 192 7.88 15.62 -7.88
CA LEU A 192 6.61 16.32 -7.67
C LEU A 192 6.58 17.70 -8.37
N PRO A 193 5.40 18.29 -8.62
CA PRO A 193 5.29 19.61 -9.25
C PRO A 193 6.11 20.70 -8.56
N GLY A 194 7.09 21.25 -9.28
CA GLY A 194 8.05 22.24 -8.76
C GLY A 194 9.41 21.64 -8.36
N GLY A 195 9.53 20.32 -8.29
CA GLY A 195 10.78 19.62 -8.04
C GLY A 195 11.75 19.66 -9.23
N SER A 196 13.04 19.51 -8.95
CA SER A 196 14.14 19.65 -9.92
C SER A 196 14.19 18.57 -11.01
N LYS A 197 13.46 17.47 -10.83
CA LYS A 197 13.37 16.30 -11.72
C LYS A 197 11.96 16.04 -12.26
N ASN A 198 11.03 16.98 -12.06
CA ASN A 198 9.65 16.85 -12.54
C ASN A 198 9.57 16.71 -14.07
N ALA A 199 10.43 17.42 -14.81
CA ALA A 199 10.45 17.34 -16.27
C ALA A 199 10.85 15.94 -16.78
N GLU A 200 11.88 15.33 -16.17
CA GLU A 200 12.30 13.97 -16.49
C GLU A 200 11.23 12.93 -16.15
N PHE A 201 10.53 13.10 -15.02
CA PHE A 201 9.41 12.24 -14.68
C PHE A 201 8.24 12.38 -15.67
N ASN A 202 7.89 13.61 -16.06
CA ASN A 202 6.86 13.87 -17.07
C ASN A 202 7.19 13.22 -18.42
N ALA A 203 8.45 13.28 -18.84
CA ALA A 203 8.90 12.60 -20.06
C ALA A 203 8.70 11.07 -19.97
N MET A 204 8.95 10.47 -18.80
CA MET A 204 8.64 9.05 -18.59
C MET A 204 7.13 8.78 -18.66
N LEU A 205 6.30 9.63 -18.05
CA LEU A 205 4.84 9.52 -18.14
C LEU A 205 4.33 9.70 -19.58
N ASP A 206 4.97 10.53 -20.41
CA ASP A 206 4.64 10.65 -21.82
C ASP A 206 4.89 9.35 -22.60
N HIS A 207 5.93 8.58 -22.25
CA HIS A 207 6.16 7.26 -22.84
C HIS A 207 5.10 6.24 -22.40
N VAL A 208 4.67 6.27 -21.13
CA VAL A 208 3.55 5.44 -20.63
C VAL A 208 2.25 5.81 -21.36
N ALA A 209 1.94 7.10 -21.47
CA ALA A 209 0.77 7.60 -22.18
C ALA A 209 0.81 7.24 -23.67
N TYR A 210 2.00 7.26 -24.29
CA TYR A 210 2.14 6.82 -25.67
C TYR A 210 1.71 5.35 -25.83
N VAL A 211 2.19 4.44 -24.97
CA VAL A 211 1.80 3.02 -25.01
C VAL A 211 0.29 2.90 -24.87
N ALA A 212 -0.30 3.56 -23.86
CA ALA A 212 -1.74 3.51 -23.61
C ALA A 212 -2.56 3.99 -24.82
N ASN A 213 -2.23 5.16 -25.38
CA ASN A 213 -2.96 5.79 -26.48
C ASN A 213 -2.79 5.08 -27.83
N HIS A 214 -1.71 4.31 -28.01
CA HIS A 214 -1.43 3.54 -29.24
C HIS A 214 -1.79 2.06 -29.12
N LEU A 215 -2.10 1.57 -27.91
CA LEU A 215 -2.59 0.22 -27.70
C LEU A 215 -4.06 0.11 -28.13
N LYS A 216 -4.24 -0.11 -29.43
CA LYS A 216 -5.53 -0.29 -30.08
C LYS A 216 -5.67 -1.67 -30.72
N ASP A 217 -6.86 -2.22 -30.68
CA ASP A 217 -7.19 -3.47 -31.36
C ASP A 217 -7.21 -3.30 -32.90
N GLU A 218 -7.65 -4.34 -33.61
CA GLU A 218 -7.71 -4.31 -35.09
C GLU A 218 -8.79 -3.36 -35.64
N ASN A 219 -9.78 -2.99 -34.80
CA ASN A 219 -10.84 -2.04 -35.14
C ASN A 219 -10.47 -0.60 -34.79
N GLY A 220 -9.31 -0.37 -34.16
CA GLY A 220 -8.86 0.94 -33.69
C GLY A 220 -9.42 1.32 -32.32
N GLU A 221 -10.08 0.41 -31.62
CA GLU A 221 -10.59 0.62 -30.27
C GLU A 221 -9.45 0.48 -29.25
N LEU A 222 -9.43 1.34 -28.23
CA LEU A 222 -8.41 1.27 -27.18
C LEU A 222 -8.56 -0.02 -26.36
N ILE A 223 -7.46 -0.73 -26.15
CA ILE A 223 -7.43 -1.92 -25.30
C ILE A 223 -7.23 -1.48 -23.84
N PRO A 224 -8.09 -1.91 -22.90
CA PRO A 224 -7.96 -1.53 -21.50
C PRO A 224 -6.72 -2.12 -20.82
N ILE A 225 -6.14 -1.35 -19.88
CA ILE A 225 -4.97 -1.73 -19.09
C ILE A 225 -5.27 -1.52 -17.59
N LEU A 226 -4.97 -2.53 -16.78
CA LEU A 226 -4.89 -2.39 -15.32
C LEU A 226 -3.54 -1.75 -14.98
N PHE A 227 -3.52 -0.43 -14.75
CA PHE A 227 -2.30 0.33 -14.50
C PHE A 227 -2.04 0.47 -13.01
N ARG A 228 -0.85 0.03 -12.56
CA ARG A 228 -0.50 -0.10 -11.12
C ARG A 228 0.76 0.68 -10.77
N PRO A 229 0.66 2.00 -10.55
CA PRO A 229 1.81 2.84 -10.23
C PRO A 229 2.22 2.73 -8.75
N PHE A 230 3.53 2.76 -8.48
CA PHE A 230 4.14 2.88 -7.15
C PHE A 230 3.60 1.89 -6.09
N HIS A 231 3.52 0.61 -6.47
CA HIS A 231 3.12 -0.51 -5.61
C HIS A 231 4.09 -0.75 -4.43
N GLU A 232 3.63 -1.47 -3.41
CA GLU A 232 4.39 -1.86 -2.22
C GLU A 232 5.04 -0.70 -1.45
N GLN A 233 4.44 0.50 -1.56
CA GLN A 233 5.01 1.73 -1.02
C GLN A 233 5.20 1.74 0.51
N ASN A 234 4.46 0.92 1.25
CA ASN A 234 4.61 0.79 2.70
C ASN A 234 5.86 0.00 3.09
N GLY A 235 6.52 -0.66 2.13
CA GLY A 235 7.86 -1.22 2.26
C GLY A 235 8.96 -0.16 2.17
N SER A 236 10.21 -0.62 2.17
CA SER A 236 11.40 0.26 2.13
C SER A 236 12.44 -0.13 1.08
N TRP A 237 12.09 -1.06 0.19
CA TRP A 237 12.97 -1.56 -0.86
C TRP A 237 12.92 -0.70 -2.14
N PHE A 238 11.86 0.07 -2.37
CA PHE A 238 11.76 1.01 -3.50
C PHE A 238 12.01 2.45 -3.07
N TRP A 239 12.46 3.30 -3.99
CA TRP A 239 12.75 4.71 -3.69
C TRP A 239 11.50 5.54 -3.35
N TRP A 240 10.31 5.08 -3.75
CA TRP A 240 9.01 5.66 -3.35
C TRP A 240 8.48 5.07 -2.04
N GLY A 241 9.25 4.20 -1.38
CA GLY A 241 8.85 3.52 -0.15
C GLY A 241 8.86 4.42 1.08
N ALA A 242 8.16 3.97 2.13
CA ALA A 242 7.86 4.72 3.35
C ALA A 242 9.10 5.24 4.11
N ARG A 243 10.26 4.60 3.98
CA ARG A 243 11.52 5.09 4.60
C ARG A 243 11.97 6.43 4.03
N LEU A 244 11.68 6.69 2.76
CA LEU A 244 12.18 7.86 2.02
C LEU A 244 11.06 8.83 1.61
N THR A 245 9.81 8.41 1.77
CA THR A 245 8.65 9.13 1.23
C THR A 245 7.64 9.35 2.33
N LYS A 246 7.33 10.62 2.60
CA LYS A 246 6.25 10.98 3.51
C LYS A 246 4.91 10.51 2.92
N THR A 247 3.97 10.12 3.77
CA THR A 247 2.61 9.73 3.34
C THR A 247 1.96 10.76 2.41
N SER A 248 2.07 12.05 2.75
CA SER A 248 1.54 13.17 1.97
C SER A 248 2.20 13.27 0.58
N ASP A 249 3.50 13.01 0.48
CA ASP A 249 4.25 13.02 -0.77
C ASP A 249 3.86 11.83 -1.67
N TYR A 250 3.67 10.64 -1.09
CA TYR A 250 3.19 9.48 -1.86
C TYR A 250 1.79 9.73 -2.43
N ILE A 251 0.87 10.26 -1.60
CA ILE A 251 -0.48 10.61 -2.05
C ILE A 251 -0.41 11.62 -3.19
N ALA A 252 0.39 12.69 -3.04
CA ALA A 252 0.57 13.68 -4.09
C ALA A 252 1.17 13.07 -5.37
N LEU A 253 2.13 12.16 -5.25
CA LEU A 253 2.77 11.49 -6.39
C LEU A 253 1.76 10.63 -7.17
N TYR A 254 0.95 9.85 -6.46
CA TYR A 254 -0.07 9.00 -7.08
C TYR A 254 -1.12 9.87 -7.79
N ARG A 255 -1.64 10.90 -7.10
CA ARG A 255 -2.60 11.85 -7.69
C ARG A 255 -2.04 12.55 -8.92
N TYR A 256 -0.81 13.04 -8.82
CA TYR A 256 -0.12 13.71 -9.92
C TYR A 256 0.01 12.80 -11.14
N THR A 257 0.35 11.53 -10.92
CA THR A 257 0.49 10.54 -12.01
C THR A 257 -0.84 10.27 -12.70
N VAL A 258 -1.92 10.09 -11.93
CA VAL A 258 -3.27 9.91 -12.48
C VAL A 258 -3.69 11.14 -13.28
N GLU A 259 -3.58 12.35 -12.73
CA GLU A 259 -3.96 13.61 -13.39
C GLU A 259 -3.13 13.89 -14.63
N TYR A 260 -1.82 13.62 -14.58
CA TYR A 260 -0.97 13.78 -15.75
C TYR A 260 -1.42 12.85 -16.88
N LEU A 261 -1.62 11.57 -16.60
CA LEU A 261 -2.02 10.58 -17.61
C LEU A 261 -3.45 10.83 -18.12
N ARG A 262 -4.41 11.03 -17.21
CA ARG A 262 -5.82 11.23 -17.53
C ARG A 262 -6.07 12.60 -18.15
N ASP A 263 -5.66 13.67 -17.50
CA ASP A 263 -6.12 15.02 -17.85
C ASP A 263 -5.21 15.68 -18.87
N ARG A 264 -3.89 15.55 -18.72
CA ARG A 264 -2.91 16.17 -19.62
C ARG A 264 -2.58 15.32 -20.84
N ALA A 265 -2.31 14.03 -20.65
CA ALA A 265 -1.90 13.12 -21.72
C ALA A 265 -3.07 12.38 -22.40
N GLY A 266 -4.30 12.60 -21.92
CA GLY A 266 -5.52 12.12 -22.57
C GLY A 266 -5.69 10.60 -22.58
N VAL A 267 -5.11 9.88 -21.61
CA VAL A 267 -5.24 8.42 -21.52
C VAL A 267 -6.65 8.04 -21.08
N ARG A 268 -7.35 7.25 -21.92
CA ARG A 268 -8.77 6.87 -21.73
C ARG A 268 -8.97 5.38 -21.54
N ASN A 269 -7.90 4.61 -21.38
CA ASN A 269 -7.94 3.15 -21.31
C ASN A 269 -7.30 2.52 -20.07
N PHE A 270 -7.09 3.31 -19.02
CA PHE A 270 -6.58 2.81 -17.73
C PHE A 270 -7.70 2.55 -16.73
N LEU A 271 -7.52 1.49 -15.93
CA LEU A 271 -8.09 1.36 -14.59
C LEU A 271 -6.94 1.41 -13.59
N TYR A 272 -7.05 2.26 -12.58
CA TYR A 272 -5.95 2.54 -11.64
C TYR A 272 -5.99 1.60 -10.44
N VAL A 273 -4.87 0.91 -10.20
CA VAL A 273 -4.69 -0.07 -9.12
C VAL A 273 -3.78 0.50 -8.03
N PHE A 274 -4.21 0.43 -6.78
CA PHE A 274 -3.42 0.79 -5.60
C PHE A 274 -3.13 -0.48 -4.78
N SER A 275 -1.87 -0.88 -4.63
CA SER A 275 -1.50 -2.14 -3.95
C SER A 275 -0.37 -1.96 -2.94
N PRO A 276 -0.68 -1.66 -1.66
CA PRO A 276 0.27 -1.83 -0.57
C PRO A 276 0.68 -3.30 -0.38
N ASN A 277 1.86 -3.53 0.19
CA ASN A 277 2.38 -4.85 0.54
C ASN A 277 1.77 -5.32 1.88
N GLY A 278 1.22 -6.54 1.93
CA GLY A 278 0.70 -7.15 3.16
C GLY A 278 1.81 -7.72 4.07
N PRO A 279 1.45 -8.22 5.27
CA PRO A 279 0.10 -8.29 5.84
C PRO A 279 -0.34 -6.99 6.52
N PHE A 280 -1.66 -6.81 6.69
CA PHE A 280 -2.28 -5.68 7.40
C PHE A 280 -2.97 -6.09 8.70
N ALA A 281 -3.17 -7.40 8.90
CA ALA A 281 -3.84 -7.96 10.06
C ALA A 281 -5.27 -7.42 10.27
N ASP A 282 -6.04 -7.28 9.19
CA ASP A 282 -7.42 -6.71 9.20
C ASP A 282 -7.50 -5.23 9.61
N ASP A 283 -6.37 -4.50 9.64
CA ASP A 283 -6.37 -3.07 9.96
C ASP A 283 -6.53 -2.20 8.70
N GLU A 284 -7.76 -1.74 8.46
CA GLU A 284 -8.08 -0.79 7.38
C GLU A 284 -7.27 0.50 7.48
N LYS A 285 -6.92 0.96 8.70
CA LYS A 285 -6.14 2.20 8.86
C LYS A 285 -4.72 2.03 8.33
N THR A 286 -4.09 0.89 8.60
CA THR A 286 -2.77 0.57 8.05
C THR A 286 -2.82 0.47 6.53
N TYR A 287 -3.82 -0.22 5.97
CA TYR A 287 -3.99 -0.33 4.52
C TYR A 287 -4.21 1.03 3.84
N LEU A 288 -5.04 1.87 4.45
CA LEU A 288 -5.43 3.18 3.90
C LEU A 288 -4.43 4.30 4.20
N ALA A 289 -3.34 4.03 4.93
CA ALA A 289 -2.41 5.05 5.39
C ALA A 289 -1.91 5.99 4.28
N THR A 290 -1.69 5.47 3.08
CA THR A 290 -1.24 6.24 1.91
C THR A 290 -2.25 6.21 0.76
N TYR A 291 -3.52 5.93 1.08
CA TYR A 291 -4.58 5.85 0.08
C TYR A 291 -4.77 7.21 -0.60
N PRO A 292 -4.66 7.32 -1.94
CA PRO A 292 -4.71 8.62 -2.61
C PRO A 292 -6.12 9.21 -2.66
N GLY A 293 -7.15 8.45 -2.28
CA GLY A 293 -8.55 8.87 -2.23
C GLY A 293 -9.42 8.20 -3.29
N ASP A 294 -10.74 8.25 -3.08
CA ASP A 294 -11.72 7.55 -3.93
C ASP A 294 -11.74 8.08 -5.37
N GLU A 295 -11.27 9.30 -5.60
CA GLU A 295 -11.15 9.93 -6.92
C GLU A 295 -10.02 9.36 -7.78
N TYR A 296 -9.10 8.58 -7.21
CA TYR A 296 -7.84 8.19 -7.86
C TYR A 296 -7.63 6.68 -8.00
N VAL A 297 -8.51 5.85 -7.43
CA VAL A 297 -8.35 4.38 -7.46
C VAL A 297 -9.61 3.67 -7.94
N ASP A 298 -9.49 2.80 -8.94
CA ASP A 298 -10.55 1.90 -9.39
C ASP A 298 -10.50 0.55 -8.66
N ILE A 299 -9.29 0.06 -8.40
CA ILE A 299 -9.03 -1.28 -7.84
C ILE A 299 -8.13 -1.17 -6.60
N LEU A 300 -8.64 -1.67 -5.47
CA LEU A 300 -7.91 -1.86 -4.22
C LEU A 300 -7.18 -3.21 -4.28
N GLY A 301 -5.87 -3.15 -4.48
CA GLY A 301 -4.99 -4.31 -4.55
C GLY A 301 -4.26 -4.57 -3.24
N MET A 302 -3.64 -5.74 -3.15
CA MET A 302 -2.52 -6.00 -2.24
C MET A 302 -1.49 -6.90 -2.90
N ASP A 303 -0.24 -6.76 -2.46
CA ASP A 303 0.87 -7.63 -2.87
C ASP A 303 1.26 -8.47 -1.64
N GLN A 304 1.43 -9.79 -1.80
CA GLN A 304 1.79 -10.67 -0.70
C GLN A 304 2.48 -11.95 -1.16
N TYR A 305 3.66 -12.21 -0.60
CA TYR A 305 4.45 -13.40 -0.88
C TYR A 305 4.64 -14.23 0.40
N ASP A 306 4.66 -15.55 0.26
CA ASP A 306 4.89 -16.48 1.37
C ASP A 306 6.41 -16.63 1.66
N ASN A 307 6.78 -17.60 2.49
CA ASN A 307 8.15 -17.90 2.84
C ASN A 307 8.69 -19.12 2.07
N GLN A 308 9.86 -19.00 1.44
CA GLN A 308 10.43 -20.06 0.61
C GLN A 308 10.77 -21.35 1.39
N ASP A 309 11.15 -21.21 2.66
CA ASP A 309 11.59 -22.32 3.52
C ASP A 309 10.43 -22.94 4.30
N HIS A 310 9.42 -22.14 4.64
CA HIS A 310 8.20 -22.58 5.32
C HIS A 310 6.92 -22.07 4.62
N PRO A 311 6.64 -22.55 3.41
CA PRO A 311 5.48 -22.14 2.64
C PRO A 311 4.21 -22.90 3.08
N GLY A 312 3.05 -22.31 2.80
CA GLY A 312 1.75 -22.94 3.00
C GLY A 312 1.35 -23.06 4.48
N THR A 313 1.96 -22.26 5.37
CA THR A 313 1.60 -22.28 6.79
C THR A 313 0.18 -21.77 7.01
N LYS A 314 -0.50 -22.31 8.03
CA LYS A 314 -1.84 -21.81 8.42
C LYS A 314 -1.83 -20.32 8.77
N GLY A 315 -0.74 -19.83 9.36
CA GLY A 315 -0.60 -18.41 9.71
C GLY A 315 -0.62 -17.53 8.47
N PHE A 316 0.18 -17.88 7.45
CA PHE A 316 0.19 -17.18 6.16
C PHE A 316 -1.18 -17.24 5.48
N LEU A 317 -1.74 -18.43 5.30
CA LEU A 317 -3.00 -18.64 4.58
C LEU A 317 -4.18 -17.91 5.24
N ASN A 318 -4.30 -17.99 6.57
CA ASN A 318 -5.35 -17.29 7.31
C ASN A 318 -5.13 -15.76 7.28
N GLY A 319 -3.88 -15.31 7.35
CA GLY A 319 -3.53 -13.89 7.25
C GLY A 319 -3.91 -13.32 5.88
N LEU A 320 -3.56 -14.01 4.80
CA LEU A 320 -3.91 -13.65 3.43
C LEU A 320 -5.43 -13.55 3.24
N ALA A 321 -6.18 -14.59 3.65
CA ALA A 321 -7.63 -14.60 3.53
C ALA A 321 -8.27 -13.43 4.31
N ARG A 322 -7.79 -13.19 5.54
CA ARG A 322 -8.28 -12.09 6.38
C ARG A 322 -8.02 -10.71 5.77
N ASP A 323 -6.83 -10.47 5.24
CA ASP A 323 -6.51 -9.18 4.62
C ASP A 323 -7.28 -8.97 3.30
N LEU A 324 -7.46 -10.02 2.50
CA LEU A 324 -8.31 -9.95 1.31
C LEU A 324 -9.79 -9.74 1.67
N ALA A 325 -10.28 -10.33 2.76
CA ALA A 325 -11.63 -10.09 3.26
C ALA A 325 -11.84 -8.61 3.60
N MET A 326 -10.90 -8.02 4.35
CA MET A 326 -10.87 -6.60 4.69
C MET A 326 -10.94 -5.70 3.45
N ILE A 327 -10.04 -5.93 2.47
CA ILE A 327 -9.98 -5.13 1.24
C ILE A 327 -11.26 -5.31 0.41
N ASN A 328 -11.86 -6.50 0.38
CA ASN A 328 -13.13 -6.72 -0.32
C ASN A 328 -14.30 -5.97 0.31
N ARG A 329 -14.41 -5.92 1.65
CA ARG A 329 -15.42 -5.13 2.35
C ARG A 329 -15.23 -3.63 2.07
N LEU A 330 -14.00 -3.16 2.11
CA LEU A 330 -13.65 -1.79 1.79
C LEU A 330 -13.98 -1.43 0.33
N ALA A 331 -13.66 -2.32 -0.62
CA ALA A 331 -14.00 -2.15 -2.02
C ALA A 331 -15.51 -2.10 -2.23
N ASP A 332 -16.27 -2.99 -1.59
CA ASP A 332 -17.74 -2.99 -1.66
C ASP A 332 -18.34 -1.70 -1.10
N ALA A 333 -17.87 -1.22 0.05
CA ALA A 333 -18.32 0.03 0.66
C ALA A 333 -18.07 1.25 -0.25
N LYS A 334 -17.02 1.20 -1.07
CA LYS A 334 -16.61 2.28 -1.99
C LYS A 334 -17.13 2.11 -3.42
N GLY A 335 -17.81 1.00 -3.73
CA GLY A 335 -18.22 0.65 -5.10
C GLY A 335 -17.04 0.36 -6.04
N LYS A 336 -15.92 -0.12 -5.48
CA LYS A 336 -14.65 -0.43 -6.15
C LYS A 336 -14.47 -1.95 -6.31
N ILE A 337 -13.33 -2.35 -6.84
CA ILE A 337 -12.94 -3.76 -7.02
C ILE A 337 -11.77 -4.08 -6.08
N ALA A 338 -11.70 -5.30 -5.56
CA ALA A 338 -10.54 -5.79 -4.82
C ALA A 338 -9.76 -6.82 -5.63
N ALA A 339 -8.43 -6.84 -5.48
CA ALA A 339 -7.54 -7.76 -6.17
C ALA A 339 -6.36 -8.20 -5.31
N LEU A 340 -5.85 -9.41 -5.57
CA LEU A 340 -4.52 -9.83 -5.13
C LEU A 340 -3.55 -9.48 -6.27
N ALA A 341 -3.07 -8.24 -6.25
CA ALA A 341 -2.36 -7.64 -7.38
C ALA A 341 -1.01 -8.33 -7.63
N GLU A 342 -0.37 -8.84 -6.58
CA GLU A 342 0.72 -9.80 -6.65
C GLU A 342 0.57 -10.91 -5.59
N PHE A 343 0.88 -12.15 -5.98
CA PHE A 343 1.09 -13.26 -5.05
C PHE A 343 2.17 -14.22 -5.52
N GLY A 344 2.80 -14.91 -4.57
CA GLY A 344 3.73 -15.96 -4.95
C GLY A 344 4.27 -16.76 -3.76
N TYR A 345 4.93 -17.85 -4.11
CA TYR A 345 5.49 -18.82 -3.17
C TYR A 345 6.51 -18.20 -2.21
N SER A 346 7.28 -17.21 -2.69
CA SER A 346 8.06 -16.28 -1.89
C SER A 346 8.54 -15.12 -2.77
N PRO A 347 9.15 -14.05 -2.22
CA PRO A 347 9.75 -13.00 -3.06
C PRO A 347 10.87 -13.51 -3.98
N GLN A 348 11.46 -14.69 -3.69
CA GLN A 348 12.46 -15.37 -4.54
C GLN A 348 11.84 -16.45 -5.44
N GLY A 349 10.51 -16.59 -5.42
CA GLY A 349 9.79 -17.66 -6.09
C GLY A 349 10.05 -19.05 -5.50
N MET A 350 9.59 -20.07 -6.20
CA MET A 350 9.84 -21.48 -5.91
C MET A 350 11.29 -21.86 -6.18
N LYS A 351 11.78 -22.89 -5.49
CA LYS A 351 13.05 -23.56 -5.82
C LYS A 351 12.85 -24.44 -7.04
N THR A 352 13.89 -24.73 -7.82
CA THR A 352 13.79 -25.71 -8.93
C THR A 352 13.33 -27.10 -8.44
N ARG A 353 13.75 -27.50 -7.23
CA ARG A 353 13.42 -28.76 -6.54
C ARG A 353 13.54 -28.59 -5.01
N GLY A 354 12.92 -29.47 -4.24
CA GLY A 354 13.02 -29.48 -2.78
C GLY A 354 12.18 -28.40 -2.09
N ASN A 355 11.06 -28.03 -2.70
CA ASN A 355 10.06 -27.12 -2.15
C ASN A 355 9.32 -27.78 -0.97
N GLY A 356 9.11 -27.01 0.09
CA GLY A 356 8.54 -27.50 1.34
C GLY A 356 7.06 -27.87 1.29
N ASP A 357 6.27 -27.25 0.40
CA ASP A 357 4.84 -27.54 0.27
C ASP A 357 4.44 -27.69 -1.20
N LEU A 358 4.19 -28.94 -1.62
CA LEU A 358 3.83 -29.26 -3.00
C LEU A 358 2.34 -29.03 -3.30
N ALA A 359 1.54 -28.59 -2.33
CA ALA A 359 0.11 -28.29 -2.49
C ALA A 359 -0.20 -26.79 -2.32
N TRP A 360 0.79 -25.94 -2.57
CA TRP A 360 0.74 -24.53 -2.20
C TRP A 360 -0.32 -23.71 -2.97
N PHE A 361 -0.45 -23.90 -4.29
CA PHE A 361 -1.40 -23.14 -5.11
C PHE A 361 -2.84 -23.47 -4.72
N THR A 362 -3.17 -24.75 -4.54
CA THR A 362 -4.52 -25.15 -4.12
C THR A 362 -4.83 -24.70 -2.70
N LYS A 363 -3.86 -24.73 -1.77
CA LYS A 363 -4.04 -24.18 -0.40
C LYS A 363 -4.31 -22.68 -0.38
N VAL A 364 -3.57 -21.90 -1.17
CA VAL A 364 -3.81 -20.45 -1.32
C VAL A 364 -5.22 -20.20 -1.87
N LEU A 365 -5.57 -20.92 -2.94
CA LEU A 365 -6.90 -20.83 -3.55
C LEU A 365 -8.01 -21.20 -2.56
N ASP A 366 -7.85 -22.27 -1.79
CA ASP A 366 -8.83 -22.70 -0.79
C ASP A 366 -8.97 -21.71 0.35
N ALA A 367 -7.87 -21.10 0.81
CA ALA A 367 -7.93 -20.05 1.83
C ALA A 367 -8.78 -18.85 1.35
N ILE A 368 -8.62 -18.45 0.08
CA ILE A 368 -9.40 -17.37 -0.53
C ILE A 368 -10.86 -17.79 -0.72
N LYS A 369 -11.12 -18.97 -1.31
CA LYS A 369 -12.47 -19.46 -1.66
C LYS A 369 -13.36 -19.71 -0.45
N ASN A 370 -12.78 -20.20 0.64
CA ASN A 370 -13.51 -20.62 1.83
C ASN A 370 -13.92 -19.44 2.73
N ASP A 371 -13.30 -18.27 2.56
CA ASP A 371 -13.73 -17.05 3.22
C ASP A 371 -14.81 -16.32 2.39
N PRO A 372 -15.94 -15.90 2.99
CA PRO A 372 -17.06 -15.31 2.27
C PRO A 372 -16.77 -13.95 1.62
N ASP A 373 -15.82 -13.19 2.17
CA ASP A 373 -15.43 -11.87 1.67
C ASP A 373 -14.20 -12.01 0.76
N ALA A 374 -13.15 -12.75 1.18
CA ALA A 374 -11.91 -12.89 0.42
C ALA A 374 -12.15 -13.50 -0.96
N ARG A 375 -13.10 -14.43 -1.08
CA ARG A 375 -13.49 -15.02 -2.36
C ARG A 375 -13.97 -13.98 -3.38
N ARG A 376 -14.40 -12.80 -2.95
CA ARG A 376 -14.85 -11.70 -3.83
C ARG A 376 -13.68 -10.98 -4.53
N THR A 377 -12.44 -11.39 -4.29
CA THR A 377 -11.25 -10.93 -5.02
C THR A 377 -11.39 -11.21 -6.52
N ALA A 378 -11.24 -10.18 -7.36
CA ALA A 378 -11.51 -10.29 -8.79
C ALA A 378 -10.42 -11.07 -9.55
N TYR A 379 -9.17 -10.87 -9.17
CA TYR A 379 -8.03 -11.54 -9.78
C TYR A 379 -6.88 -11.75 -8.81
N MET A 380 -6.01 -12.69 -9.14
CA MET A 380 -4.73 -12.96 -8.49
C MET A 380 -3.64 -13.12 -9.54
N GLN A 381 -2.57 -12.32 -9.45
CA GLN A 381 -1.48 -12.36 -10.44
C GLN A 381 -0.16 -12.77 -9.78
N THR A 382 0.53 -13.76 -10.35
CA THR A 382 1.87 -14.16 -9.89
C THR A 382 2.98 -13.54 -10.74
N TRP A 383 4.21 -13.58 -10.23
CA TRP A 383 5.36 -12.91 -10.84
C TRP A 383 5.98 -13.70 -11.99
N ALA A 384 7.01 -13.14 -12.62
CA ALA A 384 7.57 -13.64 -13.88
C ALA A 384 8.54 -14.82 -13.69
N ASN A 385 8.61 -15.71 -14.68
CA ASN A 385 9.60 -16.78 -14.73
C ASN A 385 10.95 -16.33 -15.33
N PHE A 386 11.66 -15.38 -14.72
CA PHE A 386 12.95 -14.90 -15.24
C PHE A 386 14.07 -15.94 -15.14
N SER A 387 14.03 -16.83 -14.14
CA SER A 387 15.07 -17.85 -13.94
C SER A 387 14.55 -19.06 -13.16
N THR A 388 15.25 -20.20 -13.20
CA THR A 388 14.88 -21.37 -12.37
C THR A 388 15.34 -21.26 -10.92
N ASN A 389 16.20 -20.28 -10.60
CA ASN A 389 16.78 -20.08 -9.28
C ASN A 389 16.66 -18.60 -8.88
N GLY A 390 15.71 -18.31 -7.99
CA GLY A 390 15.49 -16.97 -7.43
C GLY A 390 14.44 -16.13 -8.15
N ASN A 391 13.81 -16.65 -9.21
CA ASN A 391 12.70 -15.97 -9.89
C ASN A 391 11.83 -16.93 -10.74
N LEU A 392 11.20 -17.92 -10.08
CA LEU A 392 10.33 -18.93 -10.67
C LEU A 392 8.97 -18.95 -9.94
N PHE A 393 7.88 -18.62 -10.63
CA PHE A 393 6.57 -18.40 -10.02
C PHE A 393 5.45 -19.25 -10.64
N VAL A 394 5.60 -19.70 -11.88
CA VAL A 394 4.74 -20.71 -12.50
C VAL A 394 5.53 -22.02 -12.72
N PRO A 395 5.04 -23.19 -12.26
CA PRO A 395 5.70 -24.46 -12.51
C PRO A 395 5.79 -24.77 -14.01
N TYR A 396 6.99 -25.04 -14.50
CA TYR A 396 7.19 -25.42 -15.90
C TYR A 396 6.87 -26.89 -16.15
N LYS A 397 6.47 -27.20 -17.40
CA LYS A 397 6.23 -28.56 -17.89
C LYS A 397 7.21 -28.91 -19.00
N ASN A 398 7.80 -30.10 -18.93
CA ASN A 398 8.73 -30.64 -19.92
C ASN A 398 9.87 -29.66 -20.27
N ALA A 399 10.41 -28.93 -19.30
CA ALA A 399 11.55 -28.06 -19.54
C ALA A 399 12.78 -28.90 -19.89
N ALA A 400 13.53 -28.46 -20.91
CA ALA A 400 14.71 -29.17 -21.39
C ALA A 400 15.71 -29.40 -20.23
N LEU A 401 16.18 -30.64 -20.09
CA LEU A 401 17.10 -31.11 -19.03
C LEU A 401 16.55 -31.10 -17.59
N LEU A 402 15.40 -30.46 -17.34
CA LEU A 402 14.81 -30.34 -16.00
C LEU A 402 13.60 -31.26 -15.80
N GLY A 403 12.87 -31.58 -16.88
CA GLY A 403 11.61 -32.32 -16.84
C GLY A 403 10.46 -31.44 -16.36
N ASP A 404 9.50 -32.05 -15.68
CA ASP A 404 8.41 -31.33 -15.02
C ASP A 404 8.87 -30.77 -13.67
N HIS A 405 8.40 -29.58 -13.33
CA HIS A 405 8.58 -29.01 -11.99
C HIS A 405 7.73 -29.78 -10.97
N GLU A 406 8.21 -29.93 -9.73
CA GLU A 406 7.54 -30.77 -8.72
C GLU A 406 6.19 -30.21 -8.22
N LEU A 407 5.96 -28.90 -8.32
CA LEU A 407 4.66 -28.26 -8.07
C LEU A 407 3.71 -28.30 -9.28
N LEU A 408 4.13 -28.84 -10.44
CA LEU A 408 3.28 -28.89 -11.63
C LEU A 408 1.93 -29.59 -11.39
N PRO A 409 1.84 -30.73 -10.69
CA PRO A 409 0.55 -31.38 -10.44
C PRO A 409 -0.43 -30.50 -9.65
N ASP A 410 0.06 -29.74 -8.67
CA ASP A 410 -0.76 -28.83 -7.86
C ASP A 410 -1.19 -27.59 -8.64
N PHE A 411 -0.32 -27.03 -9.48
CA PHE A 411 -0.71 -25.95 -10.37
C PHE A 411 -1.75 -26.39 -11.42
N ILE A 412 -1.67 -27.63 -11.91
CA ILE A 412 -2.72 -28.21 -12.76
C ILE A 412 -4.02 -28.37 -11.96
N ALA A 413 -3.97 -28.83 -10.71
CA ALA A 413 -5.16 -28.91 -9.86
C ALA A 413 -5.78 -27.53 -9.58
N PHE A 414 -4.95 -26.51 -9.35
CA PHE A 414 -5.36 -25.11 -9.25
C PHE A 414 -6.07 -24.62 -10.53
N TYR A 415 -5.52 -24.95 -11.70
CA TYR A 415 -6.14 -24.65 -13.00
C TYR A 415 -7.45 -25.41 -13.23
N GLU A 416 -7.56 -26.66 -12.78
CA GLU A 416 -8.75 -27.49 -12.96
C GLU A 416 -9.93 -27.09 -12.05
N ASP A 417 -9.66 -26.33 -10.97
CA ASP A 417 -10.67 -25.84 -10.05
C ASP A 417 -11.63 -24.86 -10.75
N GLU A 418 -12.94 -25.09 -10.63
CA GLU A 418 -13.97 -24.28 -11.32
C GLU A 418 -14.00 -22.81 -10.86
N TYR A 419 -13.34 -22.49 -9.75
CA TYR A 419 -13.25 -21.12 -9.26
C TYR A 419 -12.13 -20.31 -9.92
N THR A 420 -11.10 -20.94 -10.47
CA THR A 420 -10.06 -20.20 -11.21
C THR A 420 -10.52 -19.97 -12.65
N ALA A 421 -10.10 -18.86 -13.25
CA ALA A 421 -10.42 -18.52 -14.62
C ALA A 421 -9.17 -18.13 -15.39
N PHE A 422 -9.02 -18.74 -16.56
CA PHE A 422 -7.94 -18.52 -17.51
C PHE A 422 -8.50 -17.85 -18.78
N ALA A 423 -7.64 -17.53 -19.75
CA ALA A 423 -8.05 -16.77 -20.94
C ALA A 423 -9.22 -17.43 -21.69
N GLY A 424 -9.22 -18.77 -21.81
CA GLY A 424 -10.26 -19.54 -22.46
C GLY A 424 -11.60 -19.61 -21.73
N ASP A 425 -11.68 -19.08 -20.50
CA ASP A 425 -12.89 -18.96 -19.68
C ASP A 425 -13.52 -17.56 -19.74
N LEU A 426 -12.78 -16.59 -20.27
CA LEU A 426 -13.23 -15.21 -20.40
C LEU A 426 -14.22 -15.08 -21.56
N SER A 427 -15.33 -14.37 -21.31
CA SER A 427 -16.31 -14.06 -22.35
C SER A 427 -17.03 -12.74 -22.03
N GLY A 428 -17.24 -11.94 -23.08
CA GLY A 428 -17.85 -10.62 -22.95
C GLY A 428 -17.11 -9.70 -21.98
N VAL A 429 -15.78 -9.65 -22.07
CA VAL A 429 -14.95 -8.77 -21.22
C VAL A 429 -15.07 -7.31 -21.66
N TYR A 430 -15.18 -7.08 -22.98
CA TYR A 430 -15.08 -5.76 -23.60
C TYR A 430 -16.36 -5.26 -24.29
N ASP A 431 -17.48 -5.98 -24.16
CA ASP A 431 -18.77 -5.66 -24.81
C ASP A 431 -19.93 -5.36 -23.82
N ARG A 432 -19.64 -5.23 -22.52
CA ARG A 432 -20.64 -4.90 -21.50
C ARG A 432 -20.95 -3.41 -21.56
N LYS A 433 -22.22 -3.08 -21.77
CA LYS A 433 -22.68 -1.68 -21.74
C LYS A 433 -22.57 -1.11 -20.33
N ALA A 434 -21.93 0.04 -20.19
CA ALA A 434 -21.89 0.78 -18.94
C ALA A 434 -21.63 2.27 -19.20
N GLU A 435 -22.15 3.12 -18.35
CA GLU A 435 -21.88 4.55 -18.33
C GLU A 435 -20.95 4.89 -17.17
N ALA A 436 -20.17 5.96 -17.27
CA ALA A 436 -19.40 6.48 -16.16
C ALA A 436 -20.23 7.54 -15.42
N ALA A 437 -20.18 7.52 -14.09
CA ALA A 437 -20.81 8.54 -13.27
C ALA A 437 -20.20 9.91 -13.55
N VAL A 438 -21.05 10.94 -13.54
CA VAL A 438 -20.56 12.32 -13.39
C VAL A 438 -19.88 12.41 -12.04
N LYS A 439 -18.70 13.05 -12.02
CA LYS A 439 -17.92 13.25 -10.80
C LYS A 439 -18.29 14.57 -10.14
N ASP A 440 -18.36 14.54 -8.82
CA ASP A 440 -18.53 15.74 -8.03
C ASP A 440 -17.28 16.63 -8.14
N PRO A 441 -17.43 17.96 -8.07
CA PRO A 441 -16.30 18.87 -8.04
C PRO A 441 -15.34 18.54 -6.88
N PHE A 442 -14.05 18.52 -7.16
CA PHE A 442 -13.02 18.14 -6.19
C PHE A 442 -11.87 19.14 -6.20
N LEU A 443 -11.41 19.55 -5.01
CA LEU A 443 -10.26 20.44 -4.83
C LEU A 443 -9.20 19.71 -4.02
N HIS A 444 -7.94 19.82 -4.42
CA HIS A 444 -6.82 19.48 -3.55
C HIS A 444 -5.60 20.38 -3.77
N ILE A 445 -4.78 20.55 -2.73
CA ILE A 445 -3.48 21.19 -2.79
C ILE A 445 -2.44 20.15 -3.21
N ALA A 446 -1.84 20.37 -4.38
CA ALA A 446 -0.82 19.48 -4.94
C ALA A 446 0.57 19.73 -4.34
N THR A 447 0.97 21.01 -4.21
CA THR A 447 2.17 21.42 -3.47
C THR A 447 1.97 22.76 -2.77
N PRO A 448 2.62 23.01 -1.61
CA PRO A 448 3.41 22.06 -0.84
C PRO A 448 2.54 20.96 -0.22
N THR A 449 3.12 19.79 -0.01
CA THR A 449 2.48 18.68 0.71
C THR A 449 2.69 18.85 2.22
N ALA A 450 1.86 18.18 3.03
CA ALA A 450 1.96 18.28 4.49
C ALA A 450 3.36 17.89 4.98
N GLY A 451 3.92 18.70 5.88
CA GLY A 451 5.28 18.50 6.41
C GLY A 451 6.42 18.94 5.49
N THR A 452 6.13 19.53 4.32
CA THR A 452 7.16 20.17 3.49
C THR A 452 7.62 21.47 4.13
N GLU A 453 8.91 21.57 4.47
CA GLU A 453 9.50 22.78 5.01
C GLU A 453 9.57 23.89 3.95
N VAL A 454 9.12 25.09 4.34
CA VAL A 454 9.20 26.29 3.52
C VAL A 454 10.17 27.27 4.16
N VAL A 455 11.21 27.64 3.41
CA VAL A 455 12.25 28.57 3.87
C VAL A 455 11.94 30.01 3.41
N ASP A 456 12.22 30.33 2.15
CA ASP A 456 12.08 31.70 1.64
C ASP A 456 10.69 31.95 1.04
N SER A 457 10.19 30.99 0.28
CA SER A 457 8.91 31.07 -0.41
C SER A 457 8.43 29.70 -0.83
N ALA A 458 7.11 29.54 -0.97
CA ALA A 458 6.48 28.37 -1.55
C ALA A 458 5.60 28.77 -2.72
N VAL A 459 5.66 27.99 -3.79
CA VAL A 459 4.66 28.05 -4.86
C VAL A 459 3.53 27.10 -4.50
N ILE A 460 2.40 27.66 -4.12
CA ILE A 460 1.17 26.90 -3.83
C ILE A 460 0.55 26.51 -5.16
N ARG A 461 0.31 25.22 -5.36
CA ARG A 461 -0.36 24.64 -6.52
C ARG A 461 -1.59 23.91 -6.03
N ALA A 462 -2.75 24.33 -6.49
CA ALA A 462 -4.02 23.66 -6.21
C ALA A 462 -4.67 23.19 -7.50
N ARG A 463 -5.43 22.10 -7.40
CA ARG A 463 -6.16 21.54 -8.52
C ARG A 463 -7.64 21.44 -8.23
N VAL A 464 -8.44 22.03 -9.13
CA VAL A 464 -9.88 21.85 -9.17
C VAL A 464 -10.21 20.88 -10.31
N LEU A 465 -10.84 19.78 -9.97
CA LEU A 465 -11.30 18.74 -10.90
C LEU A 465 -12.82 18.80 -11.04
N HIS A 466 -13.30 18.36 -12.20
CA HIS A 466 -14.73 18.16 -12.51
C HIS A 466 -15.61 19.41 -12.44
N ALA A 467 -15.02 20.60 -12.30
CA ALA A 467 -15.70 21.88 -12.38
C ALA A 467 -14.76 22.98 -12.86
N GLU A 468 -15.36 24.03 -13.43
CA GLU A 468 -14.68 25.31 -13.69
C GLU A 468 -15.03 26.28 -12.55
N PRO A 469 -14.07 26.65 -11.69
CA PRO A 469 -14.31 27.61 -10.62
C PRO A 469 -14.42 29.04 -11.18
N ALA A 470 -15.29 29.85 -10.58
CA ALA A 470 -15.36 31.29 -10.85
C ALA A 470 -14.17 32.03 -10.23
N GLU A 471 -13.69 31.54 -9.09
CA GLU A 471 -12.54 32.09 -8.37
C GLU A 471 -11.83 30.99 -7.58
N VAL A 472 -10.50 31.06 -7.52
CA VAL A 472 -9.68 30.24 -6.60
C VAL A 472 -8.79 31.19 -5.80
N THR A 473 -8.78 31.04 -4.48
CA THR A 473 -7.98 31.86 -3.57
C THR A 473 -7.22 30.98 -2.59
N PHE A 474 -6.12 31.49 -2.03
CA PHE A 474 -5.46 30.89 -0.88
C PHE A 474 -5.37 31.89 0.28
N ALA A 475 -5.29 31.38 1.50
CA ALA A 475 -4.99 32.15 2.71
C ALA A 475 -4.09 31.34 3.64
N VAL A 476 -3.39 32.03 4.55
CA VAL A 476 -2.74 31.38 5.69
C VAL A 476 -3.65 31.54 6.89
N ARG A 477 -4.02 30.43 7.55
CA ARG A 477 -4.92 30.46 8.70
C ARG A 477 -4.44 31.47 9.75
N GLY A 478 -5.37 32.32 10.21
CA GLY A 478 -5.09 33.40 11.15
C GLY A 478 -4.68 34.73 10.50
N LEU A 479 -4.50 34.78 9.17
CA LEU A 479 -4.43 36.02 8.40
C LEU A 479 -5.80 36.32 7.78
N ALA A 480 -6.17 37.60 7.70
CA ALA A 480 -7.51 38.02 7.31
C ALA A 480 -7.75 38.01 5.78
N GLU A 481 -6.69 37.97 4.97
CA GLU A 481 -6.78 38.21 3.52
C GLU A 481 -6.61 36.93 2.72
N HIS A 482 -7.63 36.62 1.90
CA HIS A 482 -7.55 35.65 0.82
C HIS A 482 -6.89 36.31 -0.40
N GLN A 483 -5.89 35.62 -0.97
CA GLN A 483 -5.17 36.07 -2.15
C GLN A 483 -5.62 35.25 -3.38
N PRO A 484 -5.88 35.89 -4.52
CA PRO A 484 -6.29 35.18 -5.73
C PRO A 484 -5.15 34.30 -6.27
N MET A 485 -5.52 33.13 -6.78
CA MET A 485 -4.62 32.21 -7.47
C MET A 485 -4.84 32.31 -8.98
N THR A 486 -3.77 32.15 -9.76
CA THR A 486 -3.81 32.22 -11.22
C THR A 486 -3.74 30.83 -11.84
N LEU A 487 -4.65 30.53 -12.77
CA LEU A 487 -4.58 29.28 -13.54
C LEU A 487 -3.38 29.31 -14.49
N ASP A 488 -2.47 28.37 -14.33
CA ASP A 488 -1.50 27.99 -15.35
C ASP A 488 -2.17 27.02 -16.32
N ALA A 489 -2.44 27.43 -17.56
CA ALA A 489 -3.17 26.61 -18.52
C ALA A 489 -2.39 25.37 -19.00
N ASP A 490 -1.05 25.38 -18.94
CA ASP A 490 -0.22 24.28 -19.46
C ASP A 490 -0.20 23.09 -18.50
N THR A 491 -0.19 23.39 -17.19
CA THR A 491 -0.26 22.36 -16.14
C THR A 491 -1.70 22.16 -15.66
N GLY A 492 -2.52 23.21 -15.72
CA GLY A 492 -3.88 23.38 -15.21
C GLY A 492 -3.98 23.64 -13.70
N TYR A 493 -2.86 23.92 -13.03
CA TYR A 493 -2.86 24.26 -11.61
C TYR A 493 -3.27 25.72 -11.40
N TYR A 494 -4.03 25.98 -10.35
CA TYR A 494 -4.16 27.31 -9.79
C TYR A 494 -2.94 27.56 -8.91
N MET A 495 -2.23 28.65 -9.18
CA MET A 495 -0.93 28.92 -8.60
C MET A 495 -0.89 30.26 -7.90
N ALA A 496 -0.19 30.30 -6.78
CA ALA A 496 0.21 31.54 -6.11
C ALA A 496 1.55 31.35 -5.40
N ILE A 497 2.22 32.46 -5.09
CA ILE A 497 3.46 32.45 -4.32
C ILE A 497 3.16 32.96 -2.92
N TRP A 498 3.53 32.18 -1.92
CA TRP A 498 3.50 32.61 -0.53
C TRP A 498 4.93 32.80 -0.02
N GLN A 499 5.16 33.91 0.67
CA GLN A 499 6.40 34.20 1.38
C GLN A 499 6.08 34.25 2.88
N PRO A 500 6.60 33.33 3.70
CA PRO A 500 6.40 33.37 5.13
C PRO A 500 7.03 34.62 5.75
N ASP A 501 6.37 35.19 6.75
CA ASP A 501 6.99 36.18 7.62
C ASP A 501 8.09 35.51 8.45
N LYS A 502 9.25 36.16 8.59
CA LYS A 502 10.38 35.65 9.38
C LYS A 502 10.01 35.32 10.83
N SER A 503 9.00 35.98 11.40
CA SER A 503 8.47 35.67 12.74
C SER A 503 7.83 34.28 12.85
N ARG A 504 7.57 33.59 11.73
CA ARG A 504 7.03 32.23 11.69
C ARG A 504 8.10 31.14 11.63
N ILE A 505 9.37 31.50 11.47
CA ILE A 505 10.48 30.54 11.46
C ILE A 505 10.44 29.68 12.73
N GLY A 506 10.51 28.37 12.56
CA GLY A 506 10.43 27.39 13.63
C GLY A 506 9.01 27.00 14.05
N GLY A 507 7.98 27.56 13.42
CA GLY A 507 6.58 27.18 13.61
C GLY A 507 5.96 26.57 12.36
N ASN A 508 4.66 26.28 12.45
CA ASN A 508 3.87 25.77 11.34
C ASN A 508 2.94 26.85 10.77
N ALA A 509 2.64 26.75 9.48
CA ALA A 509 1.61 27.52 8.79
C ALA A 509 0.58 26.56 8.18
N ILE A 510 -0.70 26.93 8.25
CA ILE A 510 -1.77 26.20 7.58
C ILE A 510 -2.19 27.01 6.37
N ILE A 511 -1.90 26.50 5.19
CA ILE A 511 -2.33 27.06 3.91
C ILE A 511 -3.71 26.50 3.59
N GLU A 512 -4.69 27.36 3.41
CA GLU A 512 -6.06 27.01 3.03
C GLU A 512 -6.30 27.49 1.60
N VAL A 513 -6.83 26.63 0.73
CA VAL A 513 -7.26 26.99 -0.62
C VAL A 513 -8.76 26.85 -0.70
N LYS A 514 -9.41 27.83 -1.32
CA LYS A 514 -10.85 27.83 -1.59
C LYS A 514 -11.12 28.01 -3.06
N ALA A 515 -12.00 27.20 -3.62
CA ALA A 515 -12.51 27.35 -4.98
C ALA A 515 -14.02 27.60 -4.94
N SER A 516 -14.45 28.75 -5.44
CA SER A 516 -15.86 29.13 -5.53
C SER A 516 -16.38 28.81 -6.92
N LEU A 517 -17.43 27.98 -7.01
CA LEU A 517 -18.09 27.64 -8.26
C LEU A 517 -19.22 28.62 -8.58
N ALA A 518 -19.63 28.66 -9.85
CA ALA A 518 -20.65 29.61 -10.33
C ALA A 518 -22.05 29.40 -9.70
N ASP A 519 -22.34 28.20 -9.17
CA ASP A 519 -23.59 27.87 -8.49
C ASP A 519 -23.59 28.22 -6.99
N GLY A 520 -22.50 28.79 -6.48
CA GLY A 520 -22.32 29.14 -5.07
C GLY A 520 -21.69 28.03 -4.23
N THR A 521 -21.38 26.85 -4.80
CA THR A 521 -20.63 25.79 -4.11
C THR A 521 -19.21 26.27 -3.81
N VAL A 522 -18.72 26.00 -2.61
CA VAL A 522 -17.34 26.32 -2.20
C VAL A 522 -16.64 25.03 -1.85
N LEU A 523 -15.52 24.76 -2.52
CA LEU A 523 -14.61 23.67 -2.20
C LEU A 523 -13.46 24.22 -1.37
N GLU A 524 -13.01 23.47 -0.37
CA GLU A 524 -11.91 23.88 0.50
C GLU A 524 -10.94 22.70 0.69
N ASP A 525 -9.64 23.02 0.71
CA ASP A 525 -8.59 22.09 1.15
C ASP A 525 -7.55 22.87 1.96
N ALA A 526 -6.84 22.17 2.84
CA ALA A 526 -5.85 22.79 3.71
C ALA A 526 -4.64 21.89 3.95
N VAL A 527 -3.46 22.50 4.04
CA VAL A 527 -2.20 21.81 4.30
C VAL A 527 -1.40 22.53 5.38
N GLU A 528 -0.89 21.75 6.35
CA GLU A 528 0.03 22.24 7.37
C GLU A 528 1.48 22.02 6.95
N ILE A 529 2.28 23.07 7.02
CA ILE A 529 3.67 23.09 6.57
C ILE A 529 4.57 23.77 7.62
N PRO A 530 5.75 23.19 7.94
CA PRO A 530 6.75 23.86 8.75
C PRO A 530 7.40 25.03 8.00
N VAL A 531 7.77 26.08 8.73
CA VAL A 531 8.51 27.23 8.20
C VAL A 531 9.94 27.19 8.74
N GLY A 532 10.89 26.96 7.84
CA GLY A 532 12.31 26.81 8.15
C GLY A 532 13.10 28.10 8.02
N SER A 533 14.27 28.15 8.64
CA SER A 533 15.25 29.23 8.45
C SER A 533 16.17 29.00 7.24
N GLY A 534 16.21 27.77 6.70
CA GLY A 534 17.19 27.37 5.68
C GLY A 534 18.59 27.11 6.21
N GLU A 535 18.78 27.27 7.52
CA GLU A 535 20.00 26.96 8.24
C GLU A 535 19.85 25.62 8.99
N PRO A 536 20.92 24.84 9.14
CA PRO A 536 20.87 23.57 9.86
C PRO A 536 20.38 23.77 11.30
N PRO A 537 19.58 22.85 11.86
CA PRO A 537 19.13 22.92 13.24
C PRO A 537 20.28 23.06 14.24
N VAL A 538 20.09 23.88 15.26
CA VAL A 538 21.05 24.06 16.36
C VAL A 538 20.82 22.95 17.38
N ALA A 539 21.90 22.24 17.72
CA ALA A 539 21.90 21.23 18.78
C ALA A 539 22.16 21.88 20.15
N GLU A 540 21.28 21.61 21.10
CA GLU A 540 21.35 22.00 22.50
C GLU A 540 21.47 20.74 23.36
N LEU A 541 22.63 20.50 23.96
CA LEU A 541 22.84 19.36 24.85
C LEU A 541 22.08 19.59 26.17
N LEU A 542 21.09 18.74 26.46
CA LEU A 542 20.29 18.82 27.69
C LEU A 542 20.90 18.02 28.83
N HIS A 543 21.42 16.82 28.54
CA HIS A 543 22.03 15.92 29.53
C HIS A 543 23.25 15.22 28.96
N ASP A 544 24.37 15.32 29.67
CA ASP A 544 25.66 14.70 29.31
C ASP A 544 26.13 13.67 30.33
N PHE A 545 25.55 13.67 31.54
CA PHE A 545 25.82 12.74 32.63
C PHE A 545 27.30 12.68 33.07
N GLU A 546 28.08 13.74 32.81
CA GLU A 546 29.52 13.77 33.09
C GLU A 546 29.85 13.86 34.59
N SER A 547 28.88 14.25 35.42
CA SER A 547 29.12 14.49 36.85
C SER A 547 28.01 14.04 37.81
N SER A 548 26.82 13.68 37.31
CA SER A 548 25.69 13.24 38.14
C SER A 548 24.63 12.50 37.31
N ASP A 549 23.57 12.00 37.95
CA ASP A 549 22.41 11.42 37.28
C ASP A 549 21.46 12.48 36.67
N GLU A 550 21.71 13.77 36.92
CA GLU A 550 20.93 14.92 36.45
C GLU A 550 19.42 14.86 36.76
N GLY A 551 19.05 14.12 37.82
CA GLY A 551 17.67 13.91 38.24
C GLY A 551 16.93 12.84 37.42
N TRP A 552 17.63 12.05 36.62
CA TRP A 552 17.07 10.86 35.99
C TRP A 552 16.91 9.74 37.01
N THR A 553 15.77 9.06 36.96
CA THR A 553 15.41 7.99 37.89
C THR A 553 14.78 6.81 37.14
N ILE A 554 14.80 5.63 37.75
CA ILE A 554 13.96 4.52 37.30
C ILE A 554 12.57 4.74 37.86
N ASN A 555 11.58 4.87 36.98
CA ASN A 555 10.21 5.11 37.38
C ASN A 555 9.63 3.83 38.01
N ASN A 556 9.36 3.86 39.31
CA ASN A 556 8.85 2.73 40.08
C ASN A 556 7.57 3.13 40.82
N ASP A 557 6.51 2.35 40.69
CA ASP A 557 5.36 2.44 41.59
C ASP A 557 5.43 1.34 42.68
N SER A 558 4.55 1.42 43.68
CA SER A 558 4.52 0.46 44.79
C SER A 558 4.15 -0.97 44.38
N GLY A 559 3.79 -1.20 43.12
CA GLY A 559 3.43 -2.49 42.54
C GLY A 559 4.42 -3.06 41.53
N GLY A 560 5.48 -2.33 41.17
CA GLY A 560 6.45 -2.74 40.15
C GLY A 560 5.90 -2.71 38.71
N ILE A 561 4.79 -2.02 38.46
CA ILE A 561 4.10 -2.01 37.16
C ILE A 561 4.99 -1.35 36.09
N TRP A 562 5.77 -0.35 36.46
CA TRP A 562 6.64 0.42 35.55
C TRP A 562 8.09 -0.07 35.49
N ASN A 563 8.41 -1.15 36.20
CA ASN A 563 9.74 -1.76 36.22
C ASN A 563 9.63 -3.28 36.38
N THR A 564 9.03 -3.92 35.39
CA THR A 564 8.84 -5.37 35.35
C THR A 564 10.12 -6.12 34.96
N ALA A 565 11.11 -5.41 34.41
CA ALA A 565 12.46 -5.94 34.16
C ALA A 565 13.38 -5.92 35.39
N GLY A 566 12.90 -5.46 36.56
CA GLY A 566 13.68 -5.42 37.79
C GLY A 566 14.96 -4.58 37.69
N ALA A 567 14.88 -3.48 36.93
CA ALA A 567 15.99 -2.58 36.70
C ALA A 567 16.45 -1.90 38.01
N ALA A 568 17.76 -1.79 38.17
CA ALA A 568 18.44 -1.17 39.30
C ALA A 568 19.38 -0.05 38.80
N GLY A 569 19.57 0.95 39.64
CA GLY A 569 20.14 2.25 39.27
C GLY A 569 19.06 3.34 39.20
N PRO A 570 19.21 4.39 38.37
CA PRO A 570 20.36 4.64 37.51
C PRO A 570 21.49 5.37 38.26
N GLU A 571 22.71 5.25 37.77
CA GLU A 571 23.88 5.95 38.34
C GLU A 571 24.88 6.34 37.25
N PRO A 572 25.67 7.41 37.43
CA PRO A 572 26.75 7.74 36.51
C PRO A 572 27.80 6.62 36.47
N SER A 573 28.26 6.28 35.28
CA SER A 573 29.23 5.21 35.03
C SER A 573 30.27 5.64 34.00
N THR A 574 31.53 5.28 34.24
CA THR A 574 32.64 5.44 33.29
C THR A 574 32.88 4.20 32.42
N ASP A 575 32.03 3.19 32.50
CA ASP A 575 32.22 1.90 31.81
C ASP A 575 31.94 1.98 30.30
N ALA A 576 31.14 2.96 29.90
CA ALA A 576 30.89 3.35 28.53
C ALA A 576 30.41 4.80 28.50
N ALA A 577 30.79 5.53 27.47
CA ALA A 577 30.25 6.85 27.15
C ALA A 577 30.34 7.03 25.63
N SER A 578 29.38 7.75 25.06
CA SER A 578 29.30 8.04 23.62
C SER A 578 30.07 9.31 23.26
N SER A 579 30.21 10.20 24.25
CA SER A 579 31.03 11.41 24.28
C SER A 579 31.52 11.61 25.71
N GLY A 580 32.50 12.50 25.93
CA GLY A 580 33.04 12.74 27.27
C GLY A 580 33.64 11.48 27.94
N GLY A 581 33.38 11.31 29.24
CA GLY A 581 33.97 10.26 30.07
C GLY A 581 32.98 9.46 30.91
N SER A 582 31.71 9.88 31.01
CA SER A 582 30.69 9.18 31.80
C SER A 582 29.35 9.11 31.05
N SER A 583 28.47 8.20 31.47
CA SER A 583 27.08 8.16 31.01
C SER A 583 26.16 7.57 32.09
N LEU A 584 24.84 7.66 31.91
CA LEU A 584 23.88 7.14 32.88
C LEU A 584 23.65 5.63 32.69
N LYS A 585 24.00 4.82 33.69
CA LYS A 585 23.90 3.36 33.63
C LYS A 585 22.72 2.82 34.44
N ALA A 586 22.06 1.78 33.92
CA ALA A 586 21.13 0.93 34.67
C ALA A 586 21.31 -0.56 34.33
N ASP A 587 21.15 -1.43 35.31
CA ASP A 587 21.23 -2.89 35.16
C ASP A 587 19.84 -3.50 35.24
N PHE A 588 19.51 -4.50 34.41
CA PHE A 588 18.17 -5.08 34.35
C PHE A 588 18.16 -6.57 33.96
N GLN A 589 17.00 -7.20 34.13
CA GLN A 589 16.75 -8.60 33.77
C GLN A 589 16.11 -8.69 32.38
N LEU A 590 16.56 -9.67 31.60
CA LEU A 590 15.94 -10.09 30.34
C LEU A 590 14.78 -11.07 30.63
N GLY A 591 13.83 -11.19 29.70
CA GLY A 591 12.70 -12.12 29.79
C GLY A 591 11.31 -11.49 29.72
N GLY A 592 11.11 -10.51 28.86
CA GLY A 592 9.79 -9.94 28.53
C GLY A 592 9.32 -8.79 29.42
N GLY A 593 10.16 -8.28 30.31
CA GLY A 593 9.89 -7.09 31.12
C GLY A 593 10.26 -5.76 30.44
N SER A 594 9.91 -4.66 31.09
CA SER A 594 10.23 -3.28 30.68
C SER A 594 10.51 -2.37 31.87
N PHE A 595 11.18 -1.23 31.61
CA PHE A 595 11.33 -0.15 32.58
C PHE A 595 11.52 1.22 31.91
N GLU A 596 11.38 2.30 32.67
CA GLU A 596 11.61 3.68 32.21
C GLU A 596 12.78 4.31 32.95
N LEU A 597 13.75 4.86 32.20
CA LEU A 597 14.67 5.89 32.69
C LEU A 597 14.05 7.24 32.40
N ALA A 598 13.80 8.05 33.42
CA ALA A 598 13.04 9.29 33.24
C ALA A 598 13.55 10.42 34.10
N ARG A 599 13.62 11.61 33.52
CA ARG A 599 13.73 12.86 34.25
C ARG A 599 12.36 13.50 34.34
N VAL A 600 11.82 13.53 35.55
CA VAL A 600 10.54 14.18 35.84
C VAL A 600 10.78 15.62 36.26
N GLY A 601 10.14 16.56 35.57
CA GLY A 601 10.23 17.98 35.84
C GLY A 601 9.67 18.81 34.69
N ASP A 602 9.28 20.04 35.01
CA ASP A 602 8.74 20.97 34.04
C ASP A 602 9.85 21.50 33.13
N VAL A 603 9.69 21.31 31.82
CA VAL A 603 10.61 21.81 30.79
C VAL A 603 9.81 22.34 29.60
N ASP A 604 10.25 23.49 29.07
CA ASP A 604 9.66 24.08 27.88
C ASP A 604 10.47 23.67 26.63
N LEU A 605 9.88 22.78 25.84
CA LEU A 605 10.43 22.31 24.57
C LEU A 605 9.72 22.96 23.37
N SER A 606 8.99 24.07 23.57
CA SER A 606 8.30 24.78 22.49
C SER A 606 9.25 25.13 21.36
N GLY A 607 8.84 24.85 20.12
CA GLY A 607 9.64 25.10 18.93
C GLY A 607 10.84 24.17 18.76
N ALA A 608 10.97 23.11 19.55
CA ALA A 608 11.95 22.06 19.28
C ALA A 608 11.52 21.19 18.08
N LEU A 609 12.48 20.87 17.22
CA LEU A 609 12.29 19.99 16.05
C LEU A 609 12.42 18.53 16.42
N ALA A 610 13.40 18.20 17.26
CA ALA A 610 13.65 16.82 17.66
C ALA A 610 14.36 16.74 19.01
N LEU A 611 14.24 15.57 19.63
CA LEU A 611 15.04 15.15 20.76
C LEU A 611 15.84 13.91 20.37
N GLU A 612 17.13 13.88 20.66
CA GLU A 612 17.98 12.72 20.48
C GLU A 612 18.53 12.23 21.81
N ALA A 613 18.83 10.94 21.85
CA ALA A 613 19.58 10.31 22.92
C ALA A 613 20.42 9.17 22.33
N ARG A 614 21.57 8.89 22.93
CA ARG A 614 22.42 7.77 22.53
C ARG A 614 22.34 6.69 23.60
N ALA A 615 21.98 5.48 23.18
CA ALA A 615 21.84 4.34 24.08
C ALA A 615 22.72 3.18 23.64
N LEU A 616 23.40 2.55 24.60
CA LEU A 616 24.18 1.33 24.40
C LEU A 616 23.64 0.24 25.31
N VAL A 617 23.49 -0.98 24.80
CA VAL A 617 23.21 -2.16 25.61
C VAL A 617 24.37 -3.13 25.55
N ARG A 618 24.74 -3.71 26.70
CA ARG A 618 25.66 -4.85 26.76
C ARG A 618 25.02 -5.98 27.53
N LEU A 619 25.10 -7.17 26.98
CA LEU A 619 24.61 -8.39 27.61
C LEU A 619 25.58 -8.86 28.71
N GLY A 620 25.01 -9.43 29.77
CA GLY A 620 25.75 -10.14 30.79
C GLY A 620 26.33 -11.47 30.28
N GLU A 621 27.22 -12.08 31.05
CA GLU A 621 27.83 -13.34 30.68
C GLU A 621 26.76 -14.44 30.48
N SER A 622 26.80 -15.12 29.33
CA SER A 622 25.83 -16.17 28.95
C SER A 622 24.37 -15.70 28.78
N ALA A 623 24.12 -14.39 28.68
CA ALA A 623 22.81 -13.86 28.36
C ALA A 623 22.49 -13.99 26.86
N ASP A 624 21.20 -14.02 26.55
CA ASP A 624 20.65 -14.11 25.19
C ASP A 624 19.53 -13.08 25.07
N ALA A 625 19.65 -12.16 24.13
CA ALA A 625 18.68 -11.08 23.93
C ALA A 625 17.44 -11.51 23.12
N GLY A 626 17.35 -12.75 22.63
CA GLY A 626 16.28 -13.16 21.73
C GLY A 626 16.26 -12.29 20.48
N ASN A 627 15.15 -11.58 20.23
CA ASN A 627 15.05 -10.62 19.12
C ASN A 627 15.66 -9.22 19.42
N GLY A 628 16.42 -9.08 20.50
CA GLY A 628 17.13 -7.86 20.89
C GLY A 628 16.42 -7.04 21.96
N VAL A 629 17.17 -6.15 22.60
CA VAL A 629 16.62 -5.14 23.52
C VAL A 629 16.15 -3.94 22.71
N ARG A 630 14.91 -3.51 22.92
CA ARG A 630 14.31 -2.37 22.21
C ARG A 630 14.20 -1.17 23.15
N ALA A 631 14.36 0.03 22.60
CA ALA A 631 14.15 1.25 23.34
C ALA A 631 13.41 2.30 22.53
N LYS A 632 12.71 3.19 23.22
CA LYS A 632 12.03 4.34 22.64
C LYS A 632 12.12 5.55 23.55
N LEU A 633 12.51 6.68 22.96
CA LEU A 633 12.53 7.98 23.62
C LEU A 633 11.10 8.55 23.65
N TYR A 634 10.72 9.17 24.75
CA TYR A 634 9.37 9.69 24.97
C TYR A 634 9.36 11.03 25.71
N VAL A 635 8.24 11.75 25.57
CA VAL A 635 7.88 12.89 26.42
C VAL A 635 6.47 12.69 27.00
N LYS A 636 6.23 13.27 28.18
CA LYS A 636 4.90 13.37 28.79
C LYS A 636 4.51 14.84 28.89
N THR A 637 3.38 15.24 28.30
CA THR A 637 2.96 16.67 28.24
C THR A 637 1.68 16.95 29.01
N GLY A 638 1.55 18.17 29.51
CA GLY A 638 0.35 18.69 30.17
C GLY A 638 -0.02 18.02 31.49
N ASP A 639 -1.14 18.46 32.07
CA ASP A 639 -1.63 17.96 33.37
C ASP A 639 -2.11 16.50 33.32
N SER A 640 -2.47 16.02 32.13
CA SER A 640 -2.86 14.62 31.90
C SER A 640 -1.68 13.67 31.72
N TRP A 641 -0.43 14.16 31.71
CA TRP A 641 0.77 13.37 31.44
C TRP A 641 0.66 12.59 30.12
N ALA A 642 0.17 13.25 29.07
CA ALA A 642 -0.06 12.64 27.77
C ALA A 642 1.27 12.12 27.19
N TRP A 643 1.34 10.82 26.95
CA TRP A 643 2.54 10.15 26.45
C TRP A 643 2.63 10.26 24.93
N THR A 644 3.80 10.65 24.41
CA THR A 644 4.16 10.51 23.00
C THR A 644 5.60 10.00 22.89
N ASP A 645 5.88 9.11 21.93
CA ASP A 645 7.20 8.50 21.76
C ASP A 645 7.68 8.40 20.30
N SER A 646 8.96 8.07 20.18
CA SER A 646 9.71 7.94 18.92
C SER A 646 9.51 6.61 18.18
N GLY A 647 8.73 5.67 18.73
CA GLY A 647 8.70 4.29 18.25
C GLY A 647 9.89 3.46 18.73
N GLU A 648 9.74 2.15 18.65
CA GLU A 648 10.75 1.18 19.12
C GLU A 648 11.93 1.08 18.16
N LYS A 649 13.14 1.12 18.71
CA LYS A 649 14.38 0.82 17.99
C LYS A 649 15.15 -0.27 18.71
N VAL A 650 15.63 -1.27 17.97
CA VAL A 650 16.52 -2.30 18.50
C VAL A 650 17.88 -1.67 18.80
N LEU A 651 18.40 -1.90 20.00
CA LEU A 651 19.74 -1.50 20.41
C LEU A 651 20.72 -2.61 20.03
N ASP A 652 21.70 -2.29 19.19
CA ASP A 652 22.76 -3.23 18.83
C ASP A 652 23.80 -3.36 19.95
N GLU A 653 24.48 -4.51 20.01
CA GLU A 653 25.53 -4.78 21.00
C GLU A 653 26.89 -4.17 20.62
N GLY A 654 26.99 -3.57 19.43
CA GLY A 654 28.24 -3.13 18.81
C GLY A 654 28.65 -1.71 19.17
N GLY A 655 27.72 -0.87 19.60
CA GLY A 655 28.00 0.51 19.99
C GLY A 655 26.78 1.31 20.45
N PHE A 656 26.96 2.62 20.64
CA PHE A 656 25.86 3.52 20.94
C PHE A 656 24.97 3.72 19.72
N VAL A 657 23.69 3.47 19.89
CA VAL A 657 22.64 3.71 18.91
C VAL A 657 21.99 5.06 19.19
N THR A 658 21.91 5.92 18.18
CA THR A 658 21.15 7.18 18.26
C THR A 658 19.65 6.90 18.14
N LEU A 659 18.90 7.30 19.15
CA LEU A 659 17.43 7.34 19.18
C LEU A 659 17.02 8.79 18.89
N ARG A 660 16.27 9.01 17.81
CA ARG A 660 15.78 10.35 17.44
C ARG A 660 14.26 10.36 17.52
N PHE A 661 13.72 11.35 18.22
CA PHE A 661 12.30 11.61 18.38
C PHE A 661 11.96 12.93 17.68
N ASP A 662 11.18 12.85 16.61
CA ASP A 662 10.60 14.03 15.97
C ASP A 662 9.54 14.66 16.88
N LEU A 663 9.76 15.90 17.29
CA LEU A 663 8.88 16.65 18.17
C LEU A 663 7.93 17.59 17.40
N SER A 664 8.09 17.72 16.07
CA SER A 664 7.35 18.71 15.26
C SER A 664 5.82 18.57 15.31
N ASN A 665 5.32 17.37 15.61
CA ASN A 665 3.89 17.06 15.71
C ASN A 665 3.42 16.74 17.14
N VAL A 666 4.26 17.02 18.15
CA VAL A 666 3.91 16.75 19.55
C VAL A 666 3.22 17.97 20.15
N GLY A 667 1.99 17.80 20.64
CA GLY A 667 1.24 18.87 21.30
C GLY A 667 1.67 19.07 22.77
N GLY A 668 1.57 20.31 23.26
CA GLY A 668 1.81 20.65 24.66
C GLY A 668 3.29 20.74 25.05
N LEU A 669 4.19 21.02 24.10
CA LEU A 669 5.62 21.13 24.35
C LEU A 669 6.00 22.31 25.24
N GLU A 670 5.12 23.29 25.42
CA GLU A 670 5.23 24.37 26.40
C GLU A 670 5.09 23.88 27.86
N ALA A 671 4.61 22.65 28.06
CA ALA A 671 4.32 22.06 29.36
C ALA A 671 4.75 20.58 29.43
N VAL A 672 5.99 20.27 29.07
CA VAL A 672 6.54 18.91 29.23
C VAL A 672 6.80 18.63 30.70
N ARG A 673 6.28 17.51 31.21
CA ARG A 673 6.40 17.04 32.60
C ARG A 673 7.47 15.98 32.78
N ALA A 674 7.84 15.27 31.72
CA ALA A 674 8.94 14.31 31.73
C ALA A 674 9.54 14.09 30.34
N ILE A 675 10.84 13.85 30.34
CA ILE A 675 11.59 13.27 29.22
C ILE A 675 12.08 11.91 29.69
N GLY A 676 11.97 10.87 28.86
CA GLY A 676 12.45 9.57 29.26
C GLY A 676 12.74 8.60 28.12
N LEU A 677 13.36 7.49 28.49
CA LEU A 677 13.66 6.35 27.65
C LEU A 677 12.95 5.12 28.22
N GLN A 678 12.07 4.49 27.45
CA GLN A 678 11.50 3.19 27.82
C GLN A 678 12.33 2.08 27.19
N ILE A 679 12.70 1.08 27.99
CA ILE A 679 13.45 -0.11 27.59
C ILE A 679 12.50 -1.31 27.64
N LEU A 680 12.51 -2.14 26.60
CA LEU A 680 11.69 -3.33 26.44
C LEU A 680 12.59 -4.53 26.14
N THR A 681 12.34 -5.64 26.83
CA THR A 681 13.07 -6.90 26.63
C THR A 681 12.20 -7.94 25.93
N ASP A 682 12.83 -8.81 25.15
CA ASP A 682 12.11 -9.86 24.43
C ASP A 682 11.63 -10.97 25.41
N PRO A 683 10.41 -11.51 25.29
CA PRO A 683 9.93 -12.59 26.17
C PRO A 683 10.79 -13.85 26.15
N ASP A 684 11.47 -14.13 25.05
CA ASP A 684 12.35 -15.30 24.90
C ASP A 684 13.79 -15.01 25.35
N SER A 685 14.11 -13.75 25.67
CA SER A 685 15.43 -13.34 26.18
C SER A 685 15.69 -13.84 27.60
N LYS A 686 16.96 -14.06 27.96
CA LYS A 686 17.37 -14.64 29.25
C LYS A 686 18.69 -14.05 29.74
N GLY A 687 18.81 -13.91 31.06
CA GLY A 687 20.00 -13.40 31.72
C GLY A 687 19.86 -11.93 32.12
N THR A 688 20.99 -11.25 32.25
CA THR A 688 21.04 -9.83 32.65
C THR A 688 21.64 -8.98 31.54
N ALA A 689 21.34 -7.69 31.56
CA ALA A 689 21.96 -6.72 30.67
C ALA A 689 22.13 -5.38 31.39
N SER A 690 22.98 -4.53 30.84
CA SER A 690 23.20 -3.15 31.27
C SER A 690 22.91 -2.21 30.11
N ILE A 691 22.30 -1.07 30.40
CA ILE A 691 22.10 0.03 29.45
C ILE A 691 22.88 1.25 29.90
N TRP A 692 23.43 1.98 28.94
CA TRP A 692 24.02 3.32 29.11
C TRP A 692 23.25 4.31 28.26
N LEU A 693 22.84 5.43 28.85
CA LEU A 693 22.19 6.56 28.21
C LEU A 693 23.11 7.77 28.26
N ASP A 694 23.30 8.42 27.11
CA ASP A 694 24.21 9.54 26.94
C ASP A 694 23.68 10.53 25.89
N GLU A 695 24.25 11.75 25.87
CA GLU A 695 24.01 12.82 24.91
C GLU A 695 22.53 13.10 24.62
N VAL A 696 21.72 13.35 25.66
CA VAL A 696 20.33 13.77 25.46
C VAL A 696 20.33 15.18 24.89
N THR A 697 20.00 15.33 23.61
CA THR A 697 20.22 16.55 22.84
C THR A 697 18.92 17.03 22.22
N LEU A 698 18.58 18.29 22.42
CA LEU A 698 17.44 18.95 21.81
C LEU A 698 17.88 19.68 20.53
N TYR A 699 17.12 19.53 19.45
CA TYR A 699 17.37 20.26 18.20
C TYR A 699 16.31 21.34 18.04
N ARG A 700 16.76 22.57 17.80
CA ARG A 700 15.89 23.72 17.53
C ARG A 700 16.18 24.28 16.13
N PRO A 701 15.22 24.97 15.51
CA PRO A 701 15.48 25.77 14.32
C PRO A 701 16.60 26.76 14.62
N ALA A 702 17.50 27.00 13.66
CA ALA A 702 18.45 28.08 13.80
C ALA A 702 17.70 29.41 13.89
N ALA A 703 18.05 30.21 14.91
CA ALA A 703 17.44 31.52 15.11
C ALA A 703 17.76 32.45 13.93
N PRO A 704 16.81 33.27 13.47
CA PRO A 704 17.03 34.21 12.36
C PRO A 704 17.98 35.37 12.68
#